data_AF-A0A9E0QJQ1-F1
#
_entry.id   AF-A0A9E0QJQ1-F1
#
_cell.length_a   1.000
_cell.length_b   1.000
_cell.length_c   1.000
_cell.angle_alpha   90.00
_cell.angle_beta   90.00
_cell.angle_gamma   90.00
#
_symmetry.space_group_name_H-M   'P 1'
#
loop_
_entity.id
_entity.type
_entity.pdbx_description
1 polymer ?
#
loop_
_entity_poly.entity_id
_entity_poly.type
_entity_poly.pdbx_seq_one_letter_code
_entity_poly.pdbx_strand_id
1 'polypeptide(L)'
;MTCTSRQRLLALFLGTSWLLGGCSVLQGFAPAVTINVLDASEAIELKRGDILTRGEISDATKQTLRVAALDAELCATPIATICLDALAGVTDVSTDQRLAALAELWLARAQASDPGEAQYAAWFESIRFSYAYLFFGDRTPGERAFEDRQTQIRDWYNYSVEQAVTASFKLLHKRANPLPANAIREIAGWQIRTDLGGAHLPGKVVLPDELMPASSLSFRGLRSLYRRDGFGAELIAIMPNQSLNTAPTQTGRPKKRNGDRLPWSEMPAASLTALLHPDGDDLSSVLSAHSARLTIDDPYAKSTVQIHGQPVPLAANFTAGYGVWLARAGFNQQSLLSLLGRDGGIDRPHVYLMQPYNPNKRIIVMLHGLASSPEAWVELANEILGDDALRQNYQIWQVYYPTNLPIVLNHAMIRKALTDTLSHFDPSGAAPASSNLVLVGHSMGGLIARLMISTSNESLENIAPEERKLTARQIKGMGPMLRFKPFPHVSTSMFIATPHKGTAAAGSRLGRWIAGFIRLPITVLEEVAETVVPNVTANIRESLQLLPNSIDSLDEKDPFIQAAASFEISPKVRYHSIVARANPAQPLAESDDGIVPYTSSHLPDAASEKVITSGHSVQQSASAILEIQRILREGITPMIERKSMR
;
A
#
# COMPACT_ATOMS: atom_id res chain seq x y z
N MET A 1 -37.43 47.42 77.95
CA MET A 1 -38.57 48.29 78.29
C MET A 1 -39.10 48.93 77.01
N THR A 2 -40.36 48.62 76.69
CA THR A 2 -41.38 49.51 76.07
C THR A 2 -41.01 50.43 74.88
N CYS A 3 -41.49 50.04 73.70
CA CYS A 3 -42.46 50.73 72.83
C CYS A 3 -42.54 52.27 72.83
N THR A 4 -42.37 52.89 71.64
CA THR A 4 -43.24 53.88 70.95
C THR A 4 -42.42 54.63 69.88
N SER A 5 -42.74 54.55 68.58
CA SER A 5 -43.75 55.31 67.82
C SER A 5 -43.10 56.33 66.88
N ARG A 6 -43.16 55.99 65.58
CA ARG A 6 -43.45 56.84 64.41
C ARG A 6 -43.17 58.35 64.55
N GLN A 7 -42.14 58.79 63.83
CA GLN A 7 -42.17 59.97 62.96
C GLN A 7 -41.00 59.86 61.96
N ARG A 8 -41.22 60.34 60.72
CA ARG A 8 -40.27 60.40 59.57
C ARG A 8 -40.36 59.26 58.56
N LEU A 9 -41.51 59.21 57.88
CA LEU A 9 -41.76 58.44 56.65
C LEU A 9 -41.65 59.34 55.39
N LEU A 10 -40.82 60.39 55.38
CA LEU A 10 -40.78 61.35 54.27
C LEU A 10 -39.39 61.83 53.82
N ALA A 11 -38.31 61.12 54.16
CA ALA A 11 -36.93 61.52 53.78
C ALA A 11 -36.09 60.36 53.20
N LEU A 12 -36.72 59.34 52.61
CA LEU A 12 -36.04 58.13 52.14
C LEU A 12 -36.28 57.80 50.65
N PHE A 13 -36.64 58.81 49.83
CA PHE A 13 -36.91 58.61 48.40
C PHE A 13 -36.03 59.40 47.42
N LEU A 14 -34.96 60.07 47.88
CA LEU A 14 -34.03 60.80 46.99
C LEU A 14 -32.57 60.30 47.04
N GLY A 15 -32.25 59.28 47.86
CA GLY A 15 -30.87 58.78 48.04
C GLY A 15 -30.52 57.50 47.27
N THR A 16 -31.48 56.81 46.66
CA THR A 16 -31.29 55.44 46.12
C THR A 16 -31.23 55.35 44.60
N SER A 17 -31.24 56.47 43.87
CA SER A 17 -31.00 56.48 42.41
C SER A 17 -29.53 56.70 42.00
N TRP A 18 -28.61 56.91 42.95
CA TRP A 18 -27.19 57.15 42.66
C TRP A 18 -26.27 55.94 42.90
N LEU A 19 -26.79 54.79 43.34
CA LEU A 19 -25.98 53.59 43.61
C LEU A 19 -26.15 52.46 42.57
N LEU A 20 -27.11 52.57 41.65
CA LEU A 20 -27.27 51.61 40.54
C LEU A 20 -26.57 52.04 39.24
N GLY A 21 -26.02 53.25 39.17
CA GLY A 21 -25.17 53.70 38.05
C GLY A 21 -23.68 53.40 38.21
N GLY A 22 -23.25 52.89 39.38
CA GLY A 22 -21.83 52.69 39.68
C GLY A 22 -21.21 51.41 39.09
N CYS A 23 -22.00 50.36 38.85
CA CYS A 23 -21.48 49.10 38.31
C CYS A 23 -21.17 49.16 36.81
N SER A 24 -21.89 49.97 36.04
CA SER A 24 -21.61 50.21 34.61
C SER A 24 -20.42 51.15 34.40
N VAL A 25 -20.14 52.04 35.36
CA VAL A 25 -18.96 52.93 35.32
C VAL A 25 -17.68 52.15 35.62
N LEU A 26 -17.72 51.12 36.47
CA LEU A 26 -16.55 50.28 36.79
C LEU A 26 -16.14 49.32 35.67
N GLN A 27 -17.06 48.91 34.78
CA GLN A 27 -16.69 48.21 33.54
C GLN A 27 -15.97 49.13 32.54
N GLY A 28 -16.18 50.45 32.62
CA GLY A 28 -15.44 51.44 31.82
C GLY A 28 -14.00 51.69 32.27
N PHE A 29 -13.58 51.12 33.40
CA PHE A 29 -12.20 51.19 33.93
C PHE A 29 -11.44 49.88 33.80
N ALA A 30 -12.05 48.82 33.26
CA ALA A 30 -11.30 47.62 32.88
C ALA A 30 -10.37 47.98 31.70
N PRO A 31 -9.12 47.47 31.69
CA PRO A 31 -8.23 47.72 30.56
C PRO A 31 -8.87 47.19 29.28
N ALA A 32 -8.87 48.01 28.22
CA ALA A 32 -9.45 47.65 26.93
C ALA A 32 -8.79 46.41 26.29
N VAL A 33 -7.58 46.06 26.73
CA VAL A 33 -6.83 44.88 26.32
C VAL A 33 -6.24 44.22 27.56
N THR A 34 -6.53 42.94 27.76
CA THR A 34 -5.91 42.08 28.78
C THR A 34 -4.94 41.11 28.11
N ILE A 35 -3.85 40.78 28.80
CA ILE A 35 -2.85 39.81 28.32
C ILE A 35 -3.11 38.49 29.04
N ASN A 36 -3.34 37.43 28.25
CA ASN A 36 -3.35 36.06 28.72
C ASN A 36 -2.21 35.31 28.02
N VAL A 37 -1.29 34.72 28.78
CA VAL A 37 -0.21 33.89 28.23
C VAL A 37 -0.75 32.49 28.03
N LEU A 38 -0.93 32.10 26.76
CA LEU A 38 -1.34 30.75 26.39
C LEU A 38 -0.17 29.78 26.55
N ASP A 39 -0.48 28.51 26.83
CA ASP A 39 0.53 27.48 26.71
C ASP A 39 0.84 27.15 25.23
N ALA A 40 1.88 26.35 25.00
CA ALA A 40 2.31 26.03 23.65
C ALA A 40 1.26 25.22 22.86
N SER A 41 0.46 24.38 23.52
CA SER A 41 -0.58 23.57 22.87
C SER A 41 -1.73 24.47 22.44
N GLU A 42 -2.22 25.31 23.35
CA GLU A 42 -3.29 26.28 23.10
C GLU A 42 -2.90 27.27 21.99
N ALA A 43 -1.66 27.78 22.01
CA ALA A 43 -1.17 28.70 20.98
C ALA A 43 -1.07 28.04 19.60
N ILE A 44 -0.64 26.77 19.52
CA ILE A 44 -0.57 26.02 18.26
C ILE A 44 -1.97 25.67 17.76
N GLU A 45 -2.86 25.24 18.66
CA GLU A 45 -4.26 24.92 18.32
C GLU A 45 -5.00 26.15 17.80
N LEU A 46 -4.83 27.32 18.41
CA LEU A 46 -5.39 28.58 17.92
C LEU A 46 -4.89 28.91 16.49
N LYS A 47 -3.62 28.62 16.21
CA LYS A 47 -3.00 28.91 14.91
C LYS A 47 -3.40 27.93 13.81
N ARG A 48 -3.55 26.64 14.15
CA ARG A 48 -3.73 25.54 13.18
C ARG A 48 -5.11 24.92 13.17
N GLY A 49 -5.91 25.16 14.19
CA GLY A 49 -7.23 24.59 14.35
C GLY A 49 -8.23 25.17 13.36
N ASP A 50 -9.01 24.29 12.76
CA ASP A 50 -9.96 24.57 11.70
C ASP A 50 -11.18 23.64 11.80
N ILE A 51 -12.08 23.75 10.83
CA ILE A 51 -13.30 22.96 10.80
C ILE A 51 -13.04 21.43 10.78
N LEU A 52 -11.97 20.94 10.15
CA LEU A 52 -11.67 19.50 10.11
C LEU A 52 -11.11 18.97 11.43
N THR A 53 -10.41 19.81 12.18
CA THR A 53 -9.69 19.42 13.41
C THR A 53 -10.49 19.70 14.68
N ARG A 54 -11.17 20.86 14.77
CA ARG A 54 -11.93 21.29 15.94
C ARG A 54 -13.45 21.15 15.77
N GLY A 55 -13.94 20.98 14.54
CA GLY A 55 -15.39 21.06 14.26
C GLY A 55 -15.94 22.49 14.30
N GLU A 56 -15.07 23.49 14.36
CA GLU A 56 -15.42 24.92 14.33
C GLU A 56 -14.55 25.64 13.30
N ILE A 57 -15.07 26.70 12.70
CA ILE A 57 -14.29 27.53 11.77
C ILE A 57 -13.03 28.12 12.45
N SER A 58 -11.96 28.23 11.68
CA SER A 58 -10.67 28.78 12.11
C SER A 58 -10.75 30.25 12.54
N ASP A 59 -9.85 30.67 13.42
CA ASP A 59 -9.79 32.07 13.85
C ASP A 59 -9.45 33.02 12.70
N ALA A 60 -8.68 32.56 11.71
CA ALA A 60 -8.42 33.31 10.48
C ALA A 60 -9.71 33.60 9.69
N THR A 61 -10.64 32.64 9.63
CA THR A 61 -11.96 32.84 8.99
C THR A 61 -12.83 33.76 9.84
N LYS A 62 -12.86 33.59 11.17
CA LYS A 62 -13.57 34.51 12.09
C LYS A 62 -13.05 35.95 11.96
N GLN A 63 -11.74 36.13 11.85
CA GLN A 63 -11.11 37.44 11.62
C GLN A 63 -11.54 38.02 10.26
N THR A 64 -11.52 37.21 9.20
CA THR A 64 -11.94 37.63 7.86
C THR A 64 -13.40 38.11 7.86
N LEU A 65 -14.30 37.38 8.54
CA LEU A 65 -15.70 37.79 8.71
C LEU A 65 -15.81 39.14 9.44
N ARG A 66 -15.06 39.36 10.53
CA ARG A 66 -15.07 40.63 11.26
C ARG A 66 -14.57 41.80 10.40
N VAL A 67 -13.50 41.58 9.62
CA VAL A 67 -12.98 42.61 8.69
C VAL A 67 -14.00 42.91 7.59
N ALA A 68 -14.75 41.91 7.14
CA ALA A 68 -15.88 42.05 6.21
C ALA A 68 -17.15 42.66 6.85
N ALA A 69 -17.09 43.13 8.09
CA ALA A 69 -18.24 43.63 8.86
C ALA A 69 -19.39 42.61 9.02
N LEU A 70 -19.05 41.32 9.05
CA LEU A 70 -19.97 40.21 9.31
C LEU A 70 -19.79 39.69 10.73
N ASP A 71 -20.90 39.32 11.37
CA ASP A 71 -20.88 38.70 12.69
C ASP A 71 -20.47 37.23 12.57
N ALA A 72 -19.32 36.89 13.15
CA ALA A 72 -18.73 35.57 13.02
C ALA A 72 -19.60 34.46 13.63
N GLU A 73 -20.32 34.74 14.73
CA GLU A 73 -21.15 33.74 15.41
C GLU A 73 -22.44 33.47 14.62
N LEU A 74 -23.09 34.53 14.13
CA LEU A 74 -24.26 34.42 13.27
C LEU A 74 -23.94 33.72 11.95
N CYS A 75 -22.72 33.91 11.42
CA CYS A 75 -22.28 33.22 10.22
C CYS A 75 -21.87 31.76 10.45
N ALA A 76 -21.55 31.37 11.69
CA ALA A 76 -21.05 30.04 12.02
C ALA A 76 -22.15 29.05 12.48
N THR A 77 -23.29 29.53 12.98
CA THR A 77 -24.27 28.67 13.67
C THR A 77 -25.74 28.99 13.32
N PRO A 78 -26.38 28.28 12.34
CA PRO A 78 -25.78 27.47 11.29
C PRO A 78 -25.12 28.35 10.21
N ILE A 79 -24.34 27.76 9.29
CA ILE A 79 -23.70 28.51 8.19
C ILE A 79 -24.74 29.21 7.32
N ALA A 80 -24.90 30.52 7.52
CA ALA A 80 -25.93 31.31 6.88
C ALA A 80 -25.56 31.62 5.42
N THR A 81 -26.45 31.29 4.46
CA THR A 81 -26.24 31.60 3.03
C THR A 81 -25.95 33.09 2.81
N ILE A 82 -26.60 33.96 3.58
CA ILE A 82 -26.40 35.41 3.49
C ILE A 82 -24.95 35.82 3.78
N CYS A 83 -24.24 35.11 4.67
CA CYS A 83 -22.85 35.38 4.96
C CYS A 83 -21.93 34.92 3.82
N LEU A 84 -22.26 33.80 3.16
CA LEU A 84 -21.52 33.32 1.99
C LEU A 84 -21.64 34.33 0.84
N ASP A 85 -22.86 34.77 0.54
CA ASP A 85 -23.14 35.75 -0.51
C ASP A 85 -22.50 37.11 -0.21
N ALA A 86 -22.64 37.59 1.03
CA ALA A 86 -22.05 38.86 1.45
C ALA A 86 -20.52 38.80 1.36
N LEU A 87 -19.88 37.76 1.90
CA LEU A 87 -18.43 37.63 1.88
C LEU A 87 -17.89 37.50 0.45
N ALA A 88 -18.61 36.80 -0.45
CA ALA A 88 -18.24 36.71 -1.86
C ALA A 88 -18.23 38.09 -2.56
N GLY A 89 -19.08 39.02 -2.14
CA GLY A 89 -19.20 40.36 -2.70
C GLY A 89 -18.25 41.42 -2.09
N VAL A 90 -17.52 41.13 -1.01
CA VAL A 90 -16.66 42.12 -0.35
C VAL A 90 -15.39 42.41 -1.14
N THR A 91 -15.14 43.69 -1.42
CA THR A 91 -13.94 44.17 -2.13
C THR A 91 -12.81 44.62 -1.20
N ASP A 92 -13.11 44.98 0.04
CA ASP A 92 -12.13 45.54 1.00
C ASP A 92 -11.28 44.48 1.72
N VAL A 93 -11.50 43.21 1.41
CA VAL A 93 -10.74 42.06 1.91
C VAL A 93 -9.89 41.50 0.77
N SER A 94 -8.64 41.12 1.06
CA SER A 94 -7.76 40.49 0.07
C SER A 94 -8.39 39.26 -0.56
N THR A 95 -8.07 38.98 -1.82
CA THR A 95 -8.65 37.84 -2.55
C THR A 95 -8.31 36.54 -1.84
N ASP A 96 -7.07 36.38 -1.40
CA ASP A 96 -6.60 35.21 -0.65
C ASP A 96 -7.43 34.96 0.63
N GLN A 97 -7.64 35.99 1.45
CA GLN A 97 -8.42 35.87 2.69
C GLN A 97 -9.88 35.51 2.39
N ARG A 98 -10.48 36.18 1.40
CA ARG A 98 -11.87 35.94 1.00
C ARG A 98 -12.07 34.51 0.50
N LEU A 99 -11.23 34.05 -0.43
CA LEU A 99 -11.31 32.69 -1.00
C LEU A 99 -11.10 31.63 0.08
N ALA A 100 -10.13 31.83 0.98
CA ALA A 100 -9.87 30.92 2.07
C ALA A 100 -11.05 30.82 3.05
N ALA A 101 -11.63 31.95 3.46
CA ALA A 101 -12.77 31.95 4.36
C ALA A 101 -14.01 31.31 3.71
N LEU A 102 -14.26 31.57 2.42
CA LEU A 102 -15.36 30.93 1.68
C LEU A 102 -15.17 29.41 1.56
N ALA A 103 -13.95 28.94 1.28
CA ALA A 103 -13.64 27.51 1.23
C ALA A 103 -14.00 26.81 2.56
N GLU A 104 -13.60 27.37 3.69
CA GLU A 104 -13.89 26.79 5.00
C GLU A 104 -15.38 26.82 5.35
N LEU A 105 -16.08 27.93 5.07
CA LEU A 105 -17.51 28.06 5.35
C LEU A 105 -18.34 27.07 4.52
N TRP A 106 -17.98 26.86 3.25
CA TRP A 106 -18.63 25.85 2.41
C TRP A 106 -18.34 24.42 2.88
N LEU A 107 -17.11 24.13 3.30
CA LEU A 107 -16.74 22.87 3.94
C LEU A 107 -17.57 22.62 5.21
N ALA A 108 -17.66 23.62 6.10
CA ALA A 108 -18.48 23.56 7.31
C ALA A 108 -19.95 23.31 6.99
N ARG A 109 -20.49 24.01 5.98
CA ARG A 109 -21.87 23.81 5.51
C ARG A 109 -22.10 22.39 5.01
N ALA A 110 -21.17 21.83 4.26
CA ALA A 110 -21.27 20.48 3.76
C ALA A 110 -21.22 19.43 4.87
N GLN A 111 -20.38 19.62 5.91
CA GLN A 111 -20.34 18.73 7.09
C GLN A 111 -21.63 18.81 7.93
N ALA A 112 -22.25 19.99 8.00
CA ALA A 112 -23.52 20.19 8.72
C ALA A 112 -24.76 19.76 7.92
N SER A 113 -24.64 19.51 6.62
CA SER A 113 -25.76 19.14 5.75
C SER A 113 -26.06 17.65 5.80
N ASP A 114 -27.34 17.30 5.72
CA ASP A 114 -27.75 15.90 5.53
C ASP A 114 -27.24 15.34 4.18
N PRO A 115 -26.97 14.02 4.09
CA PRO A 115 -26.55 13.38 2.84
C PRO A 115 -27.57 13.61 1.71
N GLY A 116 -27.15 14.31 0.67
CA GLY A 116 -28.03 14.68 -0.44
C GLY A 116 -27.44 15.76 -1.33
N GLU A 117 -28.27 16.29 -2.23
CA GLU A 117 -27.87 17.25 -3.26
C GLU A 117 -27.22 18.52 -2.68
N ALA A 118 -27.78 19.07 -1.60
CA ALA A 118 -27.24 20.24 -0.92
C ALA A 118 -25.82 20.02 -0.36
N GLN A 119 -25.54 18.83 0.19
CA GLN A 119 -24.21 18.47 0.67
C GLN A 119 -23.22 18.35 -0.50
N TYR A 120 -23.60 17.73 -1.61
CA TYR A 120 -22.74 17.66 -2.81
C TYR A 120 -22.45 19.04 -3.38
N ALA A 121 -23.46 19.91 -3.50
CA ALA A 121 -23.27 21.28 -3.96
C ALA A 121 -22.25 22.00 -3.05
N ALA A 122 -22.41 21.91 -1.74
CA ALA A 122 -21.49 22.51 -0.78
C ALA A 122 -20.06 21.90 -0.87
N TRP A 123 -19.90 20.62 -1.18
CA TRP A 123 -18.60 20.03 -1.49
C TRP A 123 -17.96 20.65 -2.73
N PHE A 124 -18.69 20.77 -3.83
CA PHE A 124 -18.17 21.37 -5.05
C PHE A 124 -17.81 22.84 -4.86
N GLU A 125 -18.56 23.57 -4.05
CA GLU A 125 -18.24 24.93 -3.65
C GLU A 125 -16.94 25.03 -2.84
N SER A 126 -16.78 24.20 -1.81
CA SER A 126 -15.53 24.10 -1.04
C SER A 126 -14.33 23.80 -1.95
N ILE A 127 -14.50 22.88 -2.90
CA ILE A 127 -13.48 22.53 -3.91
C ILE A 127 -13.16 23.75 -4.78
N ARG A 128 -14.17 24.44 -5.30
CA ARG A 128 -14.01 25.62 -6.17
C ARG A 128 -13.21 26.72 -5.48
N PHE A 129 -13.61 27.11 -4.27
CA PHE A 129 -12.92 28.18 -3.54
C PHE A 129 -11.53 27.79 -3.09
N SER A 130 -11.31 26.52 -2.69
CA SER A 130 -9.97 26.03 -2.37
C SER A 130 -9.06 26.01 -3.60
N TYR A 131 -9.57 25.55 -4.74
CA TYR A 131 -8.85 25.54 -6.02
C TYR A 131 -8.49 26.96 -6.48
N ALA A 132 -9.47 27.87 -6.42
CA ALA A 132 -9.28 29.28 -6.73
C ALA A 132 -8.22 29.92 -5.81
N TYR A 133 -8.28 29.66 -4.49
CA TYR A 133 -7.26 30.15 -3.57
C TYR A 133 -5.87 29.64 -3.98
N LEU A 134 -5.75 28.33 -4.21
CA LEU A 134 -4.47 27.70 -4.50
C LEU A 134 -3.86 28.25 -5.80
N PHE A 135 -4.62 28.39 -6.88
CA PHE A 135 -4.03 28.67 -8.20
C PHE A 135 -4.34 30.03 -8.81
N PHE A 136 -5.31 30.78 -8.27
CA PHE A 136 -5.79 32.05 -8.81
C PHE A 136 -5.85 33.17 -7.75
N GLY A 137 -5.30 32.92 -6.56
CA GLY A 137 -5.17 33.92 -5.51
C GLY A 137 -4.21 35.05 -5.88
N ASP A 138 -4.07 36.02 -4.97
CA ASP A 138 -3.16 37.16 -5.16
C ASP A 138 -1.69 36.72 -5.21
N ARG A 139 -1.39 35.53 -4.67
CA ARG A 139 -0.06 34.93 -4.57
C ARG A 139 -0.09 33.47 -5.03
N THR A 140 1.04 33.02 -5.57
CA THR A 140 1.21 31.64 -6.02
C THR A 140 1.30 30.66 -4.84
N PRO A 141 1.02 29.35 -5.06
CA PRO A 141 1.32 28.30 -4.09
C PRO A 141 2.75 28.33 -3.57
N GLY A 142 3.72 28.62 -4.44
CA GLY A 142 5.14 28.65 -4.09
C GLY A 142 5.48 29.76 -3.09
N GLU A 143 4.88 30.95 -3.26
CA GLU A 143 5.08 32.09 -2.36
C GLU A 143 4.46 31.85 -0.97
N ARG A 144 3.44 30.99 -0.90
CA ARG A 144 2.70 30.65 0.33
C ARG A 144 3.09 29.28 0.93
N ALA A 145 4.16 28.66 0.42
CA ALA A 145 4.52 27.28 0.77
C ALA A 145 4.73 27.02 2.27
N PHE A 146 5.08 28.04 3.06
CA PHE A 146 5.33 27.96 4.50
C PHE A 146 4.16 28.44 5.36
N GLU A 147 3.03 28.82 4.76
CA GLU A 147 1.86 29.30 5.48
C GLU A 147 1.00 28.12 5.95
N ASP A 148 0.71 28.04 7.26
CA ASP A 148 -0.21 27.03 7.81
C ASP A 148 -1.58 27.08 7.10
N ARG A 149 -1.99 28.29 6.65
CA ARG A 149 -3.23 28.51 5.92
C ARG A 149 -3.29 27.80 4.58
N GLN A 150 -2.17 27.71 3.85
CA GLN A 150 -2.12 26.96 2.60
C GLN A 150 -2.29 25.46 2.84
N THR A 151 -1.69 24.94 3.92
CA THR A 151 -1.85 23.54 4.33
C THR A 151 -3.31 23.23 4.63
N GLN A 152 -3.98 24.06 5.43
CA GLN A 152 -5.41 23.93 5.73
C GLN A 152 -6.26 23.86 4.45
N ILE A 153 -6.09 24.81 3.54
CA ILE A 153 -6.90 24.90 2.31
C ILE A 153 -6.65 23.72 1.38
N ARG A 154 -5.40 23.25 1.27
CA ARG A 154 -5.08 22.02 0.55
C ARG A 154 -5.79 20.82 1.17
N ASP A 155 -5.81 20.72 2.50
CA ASP A 155 -6.44 19.60 3.20
C ASP A 155 -7.98 19.66 3.04
N TRP A 156 -8.57 20.85 3.06
CA TRP A 156 -9.99 21.08 2.76
C TRP A 156 -10.37 20.68 1.34
N TYR A 157 -9.54 21.05 0.35
CA TYR A 157 -9.70 20.60 -1.03
C TYR A 157 -9.63 19.08 -1.10
N ASN A 158 -8.57 18.46 -0.58
CA ASN A 158 -8.36 17.02 -0.64
C ASN A 158 -9.53 16.26 0.01
N TYR A 159 -9.96 16.69 1.19
CA TYR A 159 -11.09 16.11 1.90
C TYR A 159 -12.41 16.27 1.12
N SER A 160 -12.68 17.47 0.59
CA SER A 160 -13.92 17.73 -0.16
C SER A 160 -13.98 16.91 -1.46
N VAL A 161 -12.85 16.79 -2.19
CA VAL A 161 -12.74 15.91 -3.36
C VAL A 161 -12.97 14.45 -2.96
N GLU A 162 -12.37 13.99 -1.87
CA GLU A 162 -12.54 12.63 -1.36
C GLU A 162 -14.02 12.32 -1.08
N GLN A 163 -14.71 13.20 -0.35
CA GLN A 163 -16.13 13.04 -0.03
C GLN A 163 -16.98 13.05 -1.31
N ALA A 164 -16.78 14.02 -2.19
CA ALA A 164 -17.54 14.14 -3.43
C ALA A 164 -17.37 12.92 -4.35
N VAL A 165 -16.14 12.44 -4.53
CA VAL A 165 -15.82 11.30 -5.41
C VAL A 165 -16.34 9.98 -4.84
N THR A 166 -16.09 9.70 -3.56
CA THR A 166 -16.51 8.42 -2.94
C THR A 166 -18.02 8.32 -2.79
N ALA A 167 -18.70 9.41 -2.47
CA ALA A 167 -20.16 9.43 -2.38
C ALA A 167 -20.81 9.31 -3.77
N SER A 168 -20.26 10.01 -4.78
CA SER A 168 -20.70 9.86 -6.18
C SER A 168 -20.52 8.42 -6.68
N PHE A 169 -19.39 7.79 -6.38
CA PHE A 169 -19.13 6.40 -6.72
C PHE A 169 -20.21 5.45 -6.14
N LYS A 170 -20.56 5.60 -4.85
CA LYS A 170 -21.61 4.80 -4.21
C LYS A 170 -22.98 4.92 -4.88
N LEU A 171 -23.34 6.11 -5.36
CA LEU A 171 -24.59 6.33 -6.10
C LEU A 171 -24.59 5.60 -7.45
N LEU A 172 -23.46 5.60 -8.15
CA LEU A 172 -23.32 4.97 -9.46
C LEU A 172 -23.29 3.45 -9.37
N HIS A 173 -22.56 2.90 -8.39
CA HIS A 173 -22.46 1.47 -8.19
C HIS A 173 -23.85 0.85 -7.92
N LYS A 174 -24.73 1.54 -7.17
CA LYS A 174 -26.13 1.12 -6.95
C LYS A 174 -26.98 1.07 -8.23
N ARG A 175 -26.64 1.86 -9.26
CA ARG A 175 -27.42 1.96 -10.51
C ARG A 175 -26.97 0.97 -11.59
N ALA A 176 -25.95 0.13 -11.32
CA ALA A 176 -25.45 -0.96 -12.16
C ALA A 176 -25.09 -0.59 -13.62
N ASN A 177 -24.83 0.69 -13.91
CA ASN A 177 -24.53 1.15 -15.27
C ASN A 177 -23.08 1.66 -15.34
N PRO A 178 -22.11 0.81 -15.75
CA PRO A 178 -20.75 1.27 -16.01
C PRO A 178 -20.78 2.28 -17.13
N LEU A 179 -20.02 3.36 -16.98
CA LEU A 179 -20.04 4.46 -17.93
C LEU A 179 -18.77 4.53 -18.74
N PRO A 180 -18.88 4.97 -20.01
CA PRO A 180 -17.74 5.12 -20.88
C PRO A 180 -16.79 6.19 -20.33
N ALA A 181 -15.52 6.07 -20.68
CA ALA A 181 -14.54 7.12 -20.46
C ALA A 181 -15.05 8.45 -21.05
N ASN A 182 -14.80 9.58 -20.37
CA ASN A 182 -15.27 10.92 -20.74
C ASN A 182 -16.78 11.17 -20.61
N ALA A 183 -17.52 10.36 -19.86
CA ALA A 183 -18.91 10.66 -19.53
C ALA A 183 -19.01 11.99 -18.75
N ILE A 184 -19.97 12.84 -19.17
CA ILE A 184 -20.40 14.04 -18.45
C ILE A 184 -21.59 13.66 -17.59
N ARG A 185 -21.62 14.11 -16.35
CA ARG A 185 -22.73 13.89 -15.41
C ARG A 185 -23.16 15.17 -14.76
N GLU A 186 -24.45 15.29 -14.53
CA GLU A 186 -25.00 16.32 -13.67
C GLU A 186 -25.12 15.78 -12.24
N ILE A 187 -24.45 16.42 -11.29
CA ILE A 187 -24.50 16.11 -9.86
C ILE A 187 -24.70 17.43 -9.12
N ALA A 188 -25.84 17.61 -8.47
CA ALA A 188 -26.13 18.82 -7.69
C ALA A 188 -25.92 20.14 -8.46
N GLY A 189 -26.39 20.19 -9.71
CA GLY A 189 -26.23 21.34 -10.61
C GLY A 189 -24.84 21.50 -11.23
N TRP A 190 -23.92 20.55 -11.00
CA TRP A 190 -22.58 20.56 -11.58
C TRP A 190 -22.40 19.53 -12.68
N GLN A 191 -21.79 19.93 -13.80
CA GLN A 191 -21.38 19.05 -14.89
C GLN A 191 -19.97 18.49 -14.65
N ILE A 192 -19.89 17.23 -14.23
CA ILE A 192 -18.64 16.54 -13.95
C ILE A 192 -18.23 15.67 -15.14
N ARG A 193 -17.11 16.01 -15.79
CA ARG A 193 -16.48 15.21 -16.84
C ARG A 193 -15.39 14.32 -16.24
N THR A 194 -15.51 13.01 -16.38
CA THR A 194 -14.51 12.07 -15.83
C THR A 194 -13.46 11.66 -16.86
N ASP A 195 -12.20 11.92 -16.55
CA ASP A 195 -11.03 11.46 -17.30
C ASP A 195 -10.29 10.38 -16.49
N LEU A 196 -10.28 9.17 -17.03
CA LEU A 196 -9.60 8.00 -16.46
C LEU A 196 -8.28 7.68 -17.17
N GLY A 197 -7.81 8.54 -18.08
CA GLY A 197 -6.60 8.29 -18.87
C GLY A 197 -5.32 8.20 -18.04
N GLY A 198 -5.30 8.78 -16.84
CA GLY A 198 -4.20 8.68 -15.88
C GLY A 198 -4.31 7.50 -14.90
N ALA A 199 -5.45 6.80 -14.87
CA ALA A 199 -5.69 5.72 -13.94
C ALA A 199 -5.17 4.40 -14.50
N HIS A 200 -4.42 3.66 -13.69
CA HIS A 200 -4.14 2.25 -13.96
C HIS A 200 -4.97 1.38 -13.02
N LEU A 201 -5.93 0.66 -13.58
CA LEU A 201 -6.75 -0.30 -12.84
C LEU A 201 -6.44 -1.73 -13.29
N PRO A 202 -6.25 -2.67 -12.35
CA PRO A 202 -6.06 -4.09 -12.67
C PRO A 202 -7.16 -4.67 -13.59
N GLY A 203 -6.78 -5.15 -14.78
CA GLY A 203 -7.67 -5.84 -15.71
C GLY A 203 -8.35 -4.96 -16.77
N LYS A 204 -8.93 -5.59 -17.80
CA LYS A 204 -9.47 -4.94 -19.02
C LYS A 204 -10.83 -4.22 -18.81
N VAL A 205 -10.96 -3.41 -17.77
CA VAL A 205 -12.17 -2.63 -17.42
C VAL A 205 -13.21 -3.45 -16.66
N VAL A 206 -13.08 -3.46 -15.34
CA VAL A 206 -14.21 -3.64 -14.43
C VAL A 206 -14.19 -2.44 -13.50
N LEU A 207 -15.33 -1.75 -13.34
CA LEU A 207 -15.46 -0.77 -12.26
C LEU A 207 -14.98 -1.43 -10.95
N PRO A 208 -14.29 -0.70 -10.06
CA PRO A 208 -13.99 -1.27 -8.75
C PRO A 208 -15.29 -1.66 -8.04
N ASP A 209 -15.20 -2.69 -7.18
CA ASP A 209 -16.29 -3.08 -6.28
C ASP A 209 -16.50 -2.00 -5.20
N GLU A 210 -15.41 -1.37 -4.79
CA GLU A 210 -15.41 -0.36 -3.73
C GLU A 210 -14.35 0.70 -3.99
N LEU A 211 -14.65 1.94 -3.62
CA LEU A 211 -13.72 3.05 -3.61
C LEU A 211 -13.61 3.59 -2.18
N MET A 212 -12.42 3.46 -1.59
CA MET A 212 -12.17 3.82 -0.19
C MET A 212 -11.28 5.06 -0.07
N PRO A 213 -11.60 6.00 0.83
CA PRO A 213 -10.64 6.99 1.34
C PRO A 213 -9.37 6.33 1.88
N ALA A 214 -8.19 6.69 1.37
CA ALA A 214 -6.93 6.22 1.96
C ALA A 214 -6.55 7.02 3.21
N SER A 215 -7.02 8.26 3.31
CA SER A 215 -6.70 9.20 4.39
C SER A 215 -7.17 8.71 5.76
N SER A 216 -8.36 8.09 5.81
CA SER A 216 -9.03 7.60 7.02
C SER A 216 -8.58 6.20 7.47
N LEU A 217 -7.69 5.55 6.72
CA LEU A 217 -7.20 4.22 7.06
C LEU A 217 -6.04 4.30 8.06
N SER A 218 -6.20 3.54 9.14
CA SER A 218 -5.12 3.20 10.06
C SER A 218 -4.92 1.68 10.05
N PHE A 219 -3.66 1.25 10.14
CA PHE A 219 -3.31 -0.16 10.09
C PHE A 219 -2.66 -0.58 11.40
N ARG A 220 -3.10 -1.70 11.96
CA ARG A 220 -2.37 -2.40 13.04
C ARG A 220 -1.55 -3.52 12.39
N GLY A 221 -0.27 -3.62 12.75
CA GLY A 221 0.63 -4.65 12.21
C GLY A 221 1.51 -4.21 11.03
N LEU A 222 1.53 -2.92 10.71
CA LEU A 222 2.53 -2.27 9.86
C LEU A 222 3.35 -1.31 10.72
N ARG A 223 4.68 -1.31 10.60
CA ARG A 223 5.54 -0.39 11.38
C ARG A 223 5.47 1.06 10.93
N SER A 224 5.26 1.29 9.64
CA SER A 224 5.33 2.62 9.04
C SER A 224 4.23 2.83 8.00
N LEU A 225 3.74 4.07 7.94
CA LEU A 225 2.79 4.53 6.93
C LEU A 225 3.54 5.48 6.00
N TYR A 226 3.60 5.15 4.72
CA TYR A 226 4.27 5.97 3.72
C TYR A 226 3.26 6.73 2.89
N ARG A 227 3.30 8.05 3.05
CA ARG A 227 2.53 9.01 2.27
C ARG A 227 3.44 10.06 1.69
N ARG A 228 3.03 10.66 0.58
CA ARG A 228 3.60 11.89 0.03
C ARG A 228 2.53 12.97 0.16
N ASP A 229 2.87 14.04 0.88
CA ASP A 229 2.01 15.21 0.98
C ASP A 229 1.88 15.86 -0.40
N GLY A 230 0.67 16.33 -0.73
CA GLY A 230 0.43 16.96 -2.01
C GLY A 230 -1.04 17.26 -2.28
N PHE A 231 -1.31 17.59 -3.53
CA PHE A 231 -2.62 17.96 -4.03
C PHE A 231 -3.39 16.74 -4.52
N GLY A 232 -4.65 16.61 -4.10
CA GLY A 232 -5.57 15.54 -4.49
C GLY A 232 -6.01 14.62 -3.36
N ALA A 233 -7.17 14.00 -3.55
CA ALA A 233 -7.71 13.00 -2.64
C ALA A 233 -7.02 11.65 -2.85
N GLU A 234 -6.48 11.08 -1.77
CA GLU A 234 -5.87 9.75 -1.78
C GLU A 234 -6.96 8.68 -1.66
N LEU A 235 -7.09 7.81 -2.65
CA LEU A 235 -8.14 6.79 -2.73
C LEU A 235 -7.56 5.40 -2.97
N ILE A 236 -8.36 4.37 -2.67
CA ILE A 236 -8.08 2.97 -3.01
C ILE A 236 -9.26 2.40 -3.78
N ALA A 237 -8.99 1.91 -4.99
CA ALA A 237 -9.94 1.15 -5.78
C ALA A 237 -9.77 -0.35 -5.48
N ILE A 238 -10.80 -0.95 -4.89
CA ILE A 238 -10.86 -2.39 -4.64
C ILE A 238 -11.46 -3.07 -5.86
N MET A 239 -10.66 -3.91 -6.50
CA MET A 239 -11.05 -4.60 -7.72
C MET A 239 -11.78 -5.90 -7.39
N PRO A 240 -12.75 -6.31 -8.23
CA PRO A 240 -13.43 -7.58 -8.03
C PRO A 240 -12.43 -8.74 -7.97
N ASN A 241 -12.62 -9.60 -6.97
CA ASN A 241 -11.76 -10.76 -6.76
C ASN A 241 -11.82 -11.68 -7.98
N GLN A 242 -10.74 -11.72 -8.76
CA GLN A 242 -10.47 -12.83 -9.66
C GLN A 242 -10.06 -14.02 -8.79
N SER A 243 -11.04 -14.75 -8.25
CA SER A 243 -10.80 -15.88 -7.34
C SER A 243 -9.73 -16.81 -7.90
N LEU A 244 -8.64 -16.99 -7.15
CA LEU A 244 -7.60 -17.97 -7.40
C LEU A 244 -8.06 -19.41 -7.08
N ASN A 245 -9.21 -19.55 -6.43
CA ASN A 245 -9.78 -20.83 -6.03
C ASN A 245 -10.93 -21.27 -6.96
N THR A 246 -11.05 -22.56 -7.21
CA THR A 246 -12.29 -23.16 -7.71
C THR A 246 -13.33 -23.11 -6.60
N ALA A 247 -14.46 -22.43 -6.80
CA ALA A 247 -15.57 -22.46 -5.84
C ALA A 247 -16.08 -23.90 -5.65
N PRO A 248 -16.46 -24.33 -4.43
CA PRO A 248 -17.06 -25.65 -4.23
C PRO A 248 -18.41 -25.71 -4.94
N THR A 249 -18.66 -26.77 -5.69
CA THR A 249 -20.00 -27.11 -6.16
C THR A 249 -20.72 -27.90 -5.07
N GLN A 250 -22.04 -27.75 -4.96
CA GLN A 250 -22.90 -28.58 -4.10
C GLN A 250 -22.87 -30.09 -4.47
N THR A 251 -22.09 -30.48 -5.50
CA THR A 251 -22.02 -31.85 -6.05
C THR A 251 -20.61 -32.44 -6.05
N GLY A 252 -19.62 -31.80 -5.42
CA GLY A 252 -18.29 -32.41 -5.19
C GLY A 252 -17.46 -32.70 -6.45
N ARG A 253 -17.82 -32.13 -7.61
CA ARG A 253 -17.00 -32.18 -8.83
C ARG A 253 -16.64 -30.75 -9.28
N PRO A 254 -15.36 -30.42 -9.45
CA PRO A 254 -14.95 -29.14 -9.98
C PRO A 254 -15.38 -29.04 -11.45
N LYS A 255 -16.18 -28.01 -11.79
CA LYS A 255 -16.44 -27.67 -13.18
C LYS A 255 -15.13 -27.09 -13.73
N LYS A 256 -14.46 -27.78 -14.68
CA LYS A 256 -13.35 -27.20 -15.47
C LYS A 256 -13.89 -25.92 -16.13
N ARG A 257 -13.60 -24.77 -15.53
CA ARG A 257 -13.83 -23.48 -16.19
C ARG A 257 -12.65 -23.34 -17.16
N ASN A 258 -12.87 -23.74 -18.40
CA ASN A 258 -11.95 -23.51 -19.53
C ASN A 258 -11.80 -21.99 -19.76
N GLY A 259 -11.03 -21.32 -18.92
CA GLY A 259 -10.55 -19.97 -19.11
C GLY A 259 -9.18 -19.89 -18.49
N ASP A 260 -8.17 -19.51 -19.28
CA ASP A 260 -6.78 -19.37 -18.88
C ASP A 260 -6.68 -18.59 -17.56
N ARG A 261 -6.46 -19.32 -16.47
CA ARG A 261 -6.01 -18.71 -15.22
C ARG A 261 -4.58 -18.26 -15.45
N LEU A 262 -4.42 -16.96 -15.70
CA LEU A 262 -3.11 -16.36 -15.86
C LEU A 262 -2.28 -16.66 -14.60
N PRO A 263 -0.98 -16.97 -14.73
CA PRO A 263 -0.10 -17.26 -13.59
C PRO A 263 0.26 -16.01 -12.79
N TRP A 264 -0.39 -14.88 -13.07
CA TRP A 264 -0.15 -13.59 -12.47
C TRP A 264 -1.42 -12.78 -12.35
N SER A 265 -1.43 -11.84 -11.41
CA SER A 265 -2.41 -10.77 -11.31
C SER A 265 -1.78 -9.56 -10.64
N GLU A 266 -2.28 -8.37 -10.93
CA GLU A 266 -2.00 -7.22 -10.08
C GLU A 266 -2.72 -7.37 -8.73
N MET A 267 -2.24 -6.65 -7.72
CA MET A 267 -2.90 -6.55 -6.43
C MET A 267 -4.31 -5.96 -6.60
N PRO A 268 -5.37 -6.56 -6.04
CA PRO A 268 -6.76 -6.13 -6.23
C PRO A 268 -7.13 -4.88 -5.40
N ALA A 269 -6.14 -4.06 -5.04
CA ALA A 269 -6.31 -2.83 -4.27
C ALA A 269 -5.36 -1.75 -4.84
N ALA A 270 -5.82 -1.03 -5.85
CA ALA A 270 -5.03 -0.01 -6.53
C ALA A 270 -5.07 1.30 -5.74
N SER A 271 -3.91 1.90 -5.49
CA SER A 271 -3.82 3.24 -4.90
C SER A 271 -4.01 4.28 -6.00
N LEU A 272 -4.78 5.33 -5.74
CA LEU A 272 -5.18 6.35 -6.71
C LEU A 272 -5.09 7.75 -6.09
N THR A 273 -4.87 8.76 -6.93
CA THR A 273 -5.04 10.16 -6.55
C THR A 273 -6.12 10.79 -7.43
N ALA A 274 -7.17 11.33 -6.81
CA ALA A 274 -8.26 11.99 -7.50
C ALA A 274 -8.16 13.52 -7.39
N LEU A 275 -8.38 14.21 -8.51
CA LEU A 275 -8.44 15.67 -8.59
C LEU A 275 -9.75 16.10 -9.23
N LEU A 276 -10.34 17.18 -8.73
CA LEU A 276 -11.47 17.83 -9.38
C LEU A 276 -11.07 19.25 -9.78
N HIS A 277 -10.97 19.50 -11.08
CA HIS A 277 -10.56 20.78 -11.65
C HIS A 277 -11.82 21.54 -12.12
N PRO A 278 -12.28 22.58 -11.41
CA PRO A 278 -13.30 23.48 -11.95
C PRO A 278 -12.82 24.05 -13.30
N ASP A 279 -13.72 24.16 -14.28
CA ASP A 279 -13.36 24.75 -15.57
C ASP A 279 -13.17 26.27 -15.45
N GLY A 280 -12.18 26.83 -16.14
CA GLY A 280 -11.87 28.26 -16.13
C GLY A 280 -10.36 28.51 -16.29
N ASP A 281 -10.02 29.60 -16.96
CA ASP A 281 -8.62 30.01 -17.20
C ASP A 281 -8.21 31.24 -16.36
N ASP A 282 -9.17 31.83 -15.64
CA ASP A 282 -8.97 32.95 -14.74
C ASP A 282 -9.85 32.83 -13.48
N LEU A 283 -9.63 33.70 -12.49
CA LEU A 283 -10.36 33.65 -11.22
C LEU A 283 -11.88 33.79 -11.43
N SER A 284 -12.32 34.71 -12.30
CA SER A 284 -13.75 34.98 -12.49
C SER A 284 -14.47 33.78 -13.10
N SER A 285 -13.87 33.16 -14.12
CA SER A 285 -14.41 31.98 -14.79
C SER A 285 -14.49 30.80 -13.83
N VAL A 286 -13.43 30.51 -13.07
CA VAL A 286 -13.43 29.46 -12.03
C VAL A 286 -14.51 29.69 -10.99
N LEU A 287 -14.67 30.92 -10.49
CA LEU A 287 -15.68 31.26 -9.49
C LEU A 287 -17.12 31.20 -10.02
N SER A 288 -17.33 31.29 -11.33
CA SER A 288 -18.63 31.13 -11.99
C SER A 288 -18.89 29.73 -12.52
N ALA A 289 -17.92 28.83 -12.42
CA ALA A 289 -17.99 27.51 -13.02
C ALA A 289 -19.06 26.64 -12.33
N HIS A 290 -19.82 25.95 -13.16
CA HIS A 290 -20.70 24.83 -12.78
C HIS A 290 -20.32 23.55 -13.55
N SER A 291 -19.09 23.50 -14.04
CA SER A 291 -18.52 22.32 -14.67
C SER A 291 -17.12 22.08 -14.13
N ALA A 292 -16.75 20.81 -14.03
CA ALA A 292 -15.44 20.40 -13.54
C ALA A 292 -14.98 19.09 -14.17
N ARG A 293 -13.67 18.92 -14.24
CA ARG A 293 -13.01 17.71 -14.72
C ARG A 293 -12.49 16.89 -13.55
N LEU A 294 -12.97 15.66 -13.40
CA LEU A 294 -12.42 14.69 -12.48
C LEU A 294 -11.29 13.93 -13.18
N THR A 295 -10.06 14.04 -12.70
CA THR A 295 -8.92 13.21 -13.15
C THR A 295 -8.55 12.22 -12.07
N ILE A 296 -8.22 10.99 -12.47
CA ILE A 296 -7.69 9.95 -11.59
C ILE A 296 -6.29 9.59 -12.08
N ASP A 297 -5.31 9.63 -11.20
CA ASP A 297 -3.89 9.38 -11.50
C ASP A 297 -3.35 8.21 -10.67
N ASP A 298 -2.48 7.38 -11.26
CA ASP A 298 -1.68 6.38 -10.54
C ASP A 298 -0.48 7.05 -9.83
N PRO A 299 -0.42 7.05 -8.48
CA PRO A 299 0.65 7.69 -7.72
C PRO A 299 2.04 7.03 -7.91
N TYR A 300 2.11 5.79 -8.42
CA TYR A 300 3.38 5.10 -8.73
C TYR A 300 3.95 5.49 -10.09
N ALA A 301 3.12 5.99 -11.00
CA ALA A 301 3.49 6.46 -12.33
C ALA A 301 3.71 7.97 -12.36
N LYS A 302 2.92 8.73 -11.58
CA LYS A 302 2.89 10.19 -11.65
C LYS A 302 3.07 10.83 -10.27
N SER A 303 4.13 11.64 -10.14
CA SER A 303 4.44 12.37 -8.90
C SER A 303 3.95 13.81 -8.88
N THR A 304 3.74 14.39 -10.06
CA THR A 304 3.38 15.81 -10.23
C THR A 304 2.38 15.99 -11.38
N VAL A 305 1.62 17.08 -11.34
CA VAL A 305 0.75 17.57 -12.42
C VAL A 305 1.11 19.00 -12.75
N GLN A 306 0.89 19.41 -14.00
CA GLN A 306 0.99 20.81 -14.40
C GLN A 306 -0.37 21.49 -14.23
N ILE A 307 -0.43 22.51 -13.39
CA ILE A 307 -1.62 23.34 -13.18
C ILE A 307 -1.20 24.78 -13.39
N HIS A 308 -1.77 25.45 -14.41
CA HIS A 308 -1.43 26.83 -14.80
C HIS A 308 0.09 27.09 -14.93
N GLY A 309 0.81 26.14 -15.54
CA GLY A 309 2.26 26.24 -15.75
C GLY A 309 3.11 25.99 -14.50
N GLN A 310 2.50 25.61 -13.37
CA GLN A 310 3.20 25.25 -12.15
C GLN A 310 3.23 23.72 -11.94
N PRO A 311 4.39 23.15 -11.58
CA PRO A 311 4.47 21.75 -11.17
C PRO A 311 3.91 21.60 -9.75
N VAL A 312 2.79 20.89 -9.62
CA VAL A 312 2.13 20.63 -8.34
C VAL A 312 2.34 19.18 -7.95
N PRO A 313 2.93 18.89 -6.76
CA PRO A 313 3.10 17.52 -6.28
C PRO A 313 1.74 16.89 -5.96
N LEU A 314 1.54 15.65 -6.41
CA LEU A 314 0.33 14.88 -6.11
C LEU A 314 0.43 14.21 -4.75
N ALA A 315 -0.66 14.25 -3.98
CA ALA A 315 -0.80 13.42 -2.79
C ALA A 315 -0.72 11.93 -3.17
N ALA A 316 -0.17 11.09 -2.30
CA ALA A 316 -0.12 9.65 -2.55
C ALA A 316 0.03 8.86 -1.26
N ASN A 317 -0.69 7.74 -1.16
CA ASN A 317 -0.55 6.78 -0.07
C ASN A 317 -0.01 5.45 -0.61
N PHE A 318 1.25 5.15 -0.32
CA PHE A 318 1.93 3.96 -0.87
C PHE A 318 1.73 2.71 -0.01
N THR A 319 1.23 2.87 1.22
CA THR A 319 0.99 1.77 2.16
C THR A 319 -0.45 1.27 2.09
N ALA A 320 -1.42 2.15 1.87
CA ALA A 320 -2.81 1.82 2.16
C ALA A 320 -3.41 0.77 1.23
N GLY A 321 -3.12 0.82 -0.08
CA GLY A 321 -3.54 -0.25 -1.01
C GLY A 321 -3.03 -1.63 -0.57
N TYR A 322 -1.75 -1.69 -0.16
CA TYR A 322 -1.14 -2.93 0.32
C TYR A 322 -1.79 -3.41 1.62
N GLY A 323 -1.98 -2.50 2.59
CA GLY A 323 -2.62 -2.81 3.86
C GLY A 323 -4.06 -3.33 3.70
N VAL A 324 -4.85 -2.75 2.79
CA VAL A 324 -6.22 -3.22 2.51
C VAL A 324 -6.21 -4.61 1.87
N TRP A 325 -5.31 -4.85 0.92
CA TRP A 325 -5.18 -6.18 0.33
C TRP A 325 -4.88 -7.25 1.38
N LEU A 326 -3.90 -7.02 2.24
CA LEU A 326 -3.54 -7.95 3.33
C LEU A 326 -4.71 -8.21 4.27
N ALA A 327 -5.42 -7.15 4.68
CA ALA A 327 -6.55 -7.26 5.60
C ALA A 327 -7.73 -8.05 5.02
N ARG A 328 -7.92 -8.04 3.70
CA ARG A 328 -9.07 -8.66 3.02
C ARG A 328 -8.76 -9.99 2.33
N ALA A 329 -7.50 -10.24 1.95
CA ALA A 329 -7.11 -11.44 1.23
C ALA A 329 -7.20 -12.72 2.09
N GLY A 330 -7.16 -12.58 3.41
CA GLY A 330 -7.30 -13.71 4.34
C GLY A 330 -6.17 -14.73 4.21
N PHE A 331 -4.95 -14.31 3.83
CA PHE A 331 -3.85 -15.26 3.60
C PHE A 331 -3.49 -16.03 4.87
N ASN A 332 -3.67 -15.48 6.08
CA ASN A 332 -3.50 -16.28 7.31
C ASN A 332 -4.43 -17.52 7.37
N GLN A 333 -5.70 -17.37 6.98
CA GLN A 333 -6.64 -18.48 6.94
C GLN A 333 -6.33 -19.42 5.76
N GLN A 334 -6.00 -18.86 4.58
CA GLN A 334 -5.72 -19.65 3.37
C GLN A 334 -4.37 -20.37 3.42
N SER A 335 -3.34 -19.77 4.02
CA SER A 335 -2.06 -20.39 4.32
C SER A 335 -2.30 -21.60 5.20
N LEU A 336 -3.05 -21.45 6.31
CA LEU A 336 -3.41 -22.58 7.19
C LEU A 336 -4.21 -23.67 6.45
N LEU A 337 -5.13 -23.30 5.56
CA LEU A 337 -5.92 -24.27 4.78
C LEU A 337 -5.10 -25.00 3.71
N SER A 338 -4.21 -24.30 2.99
CA SER A 338 -3.24 -24.88 2.06
C SER A 338 -2.29 -25.83 2.78
N LEU A 339 -1.87 -25.47 3.99
CA LEU A 339 -1.01 -26.29 4.85
C LEU A 339 -1.69 -27.57 5.34
N LEU A 340 -3.01 -27.55 5.55
CA LEU A 340 -3.79 -28.72 5.94
C LEU A 340 -4.33 -29.53 4.74
N GLY A 341 -4.04 -29.11 3.50
CA GLY A 341 -4.53 -29.75 2.28
C GLY A 341 -6.06 -29.74 2.15
N ARG A 342 -6.73 -28.72 2.70
CA ARG A 342 -8.20 -28.57 2.68
C ARG A 342 -8.67 -27.64 1.55
N ASP A 343 -9.93 -27.79 1.13
CA ASP A 343 -10.55 -26.94 0.10
C ASP A 343 -10.39 -25.44 0.44
N GLY A 344 -9.85 -24.66 -0.50
CA GLY A 344 -9.64 -23.21 -0.38
C GLY A 344 -8.18 -22.72 -0.30
N GLY A 345 -7.18 -23.62 -0.31
CA GLY A 345 -5.76 -23.28 -0.46
C GLY A 345 -5.32 -23.11 -1.92
N ILE A 346 -4.16 -22.47 -2.14
CA ILE A 346 -3.59 -22.30 -3.49
C ILE A 346 -3.07 -23.64 -4.06
N ASP A 347 -3.35 -23.89 -5.34
CA ASP A 347 -2.99 -25.13 -6.05
C ASP A 347 -1.78 -25.00 -6.98
N ARG A 348 -1.39 -23.77 -7.34
CA ARG A 348 -0.26 -23.48 -8.25
C ARG A 348 0.45 -22.18 -7.85
N PRO A 349 1.73 -21.98 -8.22
CA PRO A 349 2.36 -20.69 -8.04
C PRO A 349 1.63 -19.57 -8.78
N HIS A 350 1.47 -18.44 -8.11
CA HIS A 350 0.86 -17.23 -8.65
C HIS A 350 1.76 -16.02 -8.36
N VAL A 351 1.97 -15.18 -9.37
CA VAL A 351 2.79 -13.97 -9.28
C VAL A 351 1.89 -12.76 -9.04
N TYR A 352 1.96 -12.18 -7.84
CA TYR A 352 1.28 -10.93 -7.53
C TYR A 352 2.17 -9.75 -7.84
N LEU A 353 1.72 -8.91 -8.77
CA LEU A 353 2.35 -7.63 -9.06
C LEU A 353 1.80 -6.61 -8.04
N MET A 354 2.65 -6.09 -7.16
CA MET A 354 2.23 -5.14 -6.13
C MET A 354 1.92 -3.75 -6.68
N GLN A 355 2.36 -3.48 -7.91
CA GLN A 355 2.19 -2.25 -8.66
C GLN A 355 1.88 -2.62 -10.11
N PRO A 356 1.27 -1.70 -10.88
CA PRO A 356 1.19 -1.82 -12.34
C PRO A 356 2.56 -2.13 -12.95
N TYR A 357 2.60 -3.04 -13.93
CA TYR A 357 3.86 -3.36 -14.60
C TYR A 357 4.44 -2.12 -15.27
N ASN A 358 5.70 -1.81 -14.95
CA ASN A 358 6.43 -0.71 -15.58
C ASN A 358 7.67 -1.26 -16.30
N PRO A 359 7.78 -1.12 -17.64
CA PRO A 359 8.91 -1.69 -18.39
C PRO A 359 10.27 -1.08 -18.01
N ASN A 360 10.28 0.10 -17.39
CA ASN A 360 11.50 0.83 -17.03
C ASN A 360 11.98 0.56 -15.60
N LYS A 361 11.23 -0.19 -14.78
CA LYS A 361 11.61 -0.51 -13.40
C LYS A 361 12.08 -1.96 -13.28
N ARG A 362 13.18 -2.20 -12.56
CA ARG A 362 13.69 -3.56 -12.32
C ARG A 362 12.75 -4.36 -11.43
N ILE A 363 12.66 -5.66 -11.64
CA ILE A 363 11.76 -6.51 -10.86
C ILE A 363 12.49 -7.13 -9.66
N ILE A 364 11.89 -6.99 -8.47
CA ILE A 364 12.22 -7.74 -7.27
C ILE A 364 11.23 -8.89 -7.14
N VAL A 365 11.70 -10.13 -7.19
CA VAL A 365 10.88 -11.33 -6.98
C VAL A 365 11.09 -11.84 -5.56
N MET A 366 10.01 -11.89 -4.78
CA MET A 366 10.04 -12.34 -3.39
C MET A 366 9.46 -13.76 -3.25
N LEU A 367 10.25 -14.67 -2.66
CA LEU A 367 9.92 -16.09 -2.48
C LEU A 367 9.84 -16.43 -0.99
N HIS A 368 8.63 -16.54 -0.44
CA HIS A 368 8.42 -16.83 1.00
C HIS A 368 8.90 -18.24 1.40
N GLY A 369 9.05 -18.49 2.70
CA GLY A 369 9.45 -19.80 3.24
C GLY A 369 8.30 -20.81 3.38
N LEU A 370 8.60 -21.94 4.02
CA LEU A 370 7.65 -23.00 4.35
C LEU A 370 6.53 -22.46 5.26
N ALA A 371 5.31 -23.00 5.15
CA ALA A 371 4.17 -22.64 5.99
C ALA A 371 3.86 -21.14 6.06
N SER A 372 4.20 -20.45 4.99
CA SER A 372 4.12 -19.00 4.89
C SER A 372 3.33 -18.59 3.65
N SER A 373 3.15 -17.29 3.51
CA SER A 373 2.39 -16.66 2.43
C SER A 373 3.09 -15.36 2.04
N PRO A 374 2.58 -14.63 1.04
CA PRO A 374 3.06 -13.28 0.74
C PRO A 374 3.06 -12.32 1.95
N GLU A 375 2.29 -12.61 3.02
CA GLU A 375 2.33 -11.84 4.27
C GLU A 375 3.71 -11.89 4.98
N ALA A 376 4.59 -12.84 4.65
CA ALA A 376 5.95 -12.87 5.18
C ALA A 376 6.74 -11.58 4.87
N TRP A 377 6.34 -10.89 3.80
CA TRP A 377 7.04 -9.75 3.22
C TRP A 377 6.42 -8.40 3.58
N VAL A 378 5.39 -8.36 4.44
CA VAL A 378 4.62 -7.13 4.74
C VAL A 378 5.52 -5.94 5.06
N GLU A 379 6.42 -6.10 6.03
CA GLU A 379 7.30 -5.01 6.45
C GLU A 379 8.29 -4.65 5.33
N LEU A 380 8.98 -5.64 4.74
CA LEU A 380 9.99 -5.37 3.70
C LEU A 380 9.39 -4.71 2.46
N ALA A 381 8.27 -5.22 1.96
CA ALA A 381 7.62 -4.68 0.78
C ALA A 381 7.09 -3.27 1.03
N ASN A 382 6.48 -3.02 2.19
CA ASN A 382 6.03 -1.68 2.56
C ASN A 382 7.19 -0.69 2.67
N GLU A 383 8.32 -1.08 3.24
CA GLU A 383 9.54 -0.27 3.37
C GLU A 383 10.18 0.04 2.00
N ILE A 384 10.18 -0.91 1.06
CA ILE A 384 10.65 -0.68 -0.32
C ILE A 384 9.69 0.25 -1.07
N LEU A 385 8.37 0.03 -0.94
CA LEU A 385 7.35 0.89 -1.53
C LEU A 385 7.36 2.29 -0.91
N GLY A 386 7.77 2.42 0.35
CA GLY A 386 7.88 3.68 1.06
C GLY A 386 9.07 4.53 0.63
N ASP A 387 10.20 3.88 0.31
CA ASP A 387 11.41 4.57 -0.11
C ASP A 387 11.31 5.10 -1.55
N ASP A 388 11.54 6.40 -1.72
CA ASP A 388 11.37 7.04 -3.03
C ASP A 388 12.36 6.54 -4.09
N ALA A 389 13.64 6.41 -3.75
CA ALA A 389 14.65 5.93 -4.69
C ALA A 389 14.40 4.47 -5.09
N LEU A 390 14.02 3.60 -4.14
CA LEU A 390 13.69 2.22 -4.46
C LEU A 390 12.39 2.11 -5.26
N ARG A 391 11.32 2.81 -4.85
CA ARG A 391 10.02 2.82 -5.56
C ARG A 391 10.13 3.35 -6.99
N GLN A 392 11.07 4.26 -7.28
CA GLN A 392 11.31 4.77 -8.63
C GLN A 392 12.08 3.78 -9.52
N ASN A 393 12.92 2.92 -8.95
CA ASN A 393 13.82 2.04 -9.71
C ASN A 393 13.39 0.58 -9.73
N TYR A 394 12.60 0.15 -8.75
CA TYR A 394 12.16 -1.23 -8.58
C TYR A 394 10.63 -1.34 -8.55
N GLN A 395 10.15 -2.49 -8.98
CA GLN A 395 8.78 -2.97 -8.81
C GLN A 395 8.79 -4.34 -8.14
N ILE A 396 7.80 -4.62 -7.28
CA ILE A 396 7.79 -5.83 -6.44
C ILE A 396 6.80 -6.86 -6.99
N TRP A 397 7.29 -8.07 -7.19
CA TRP A 397 6.52 -9.27 -7.49
C TRP A 397 6.61 -10.26 -6.33
N GLN A 398 5.48 -10.62 -5.73
CA GLN A 398 5.42 -11.63 -4.68
C GLN A 398 4.87 -12.94 -5.24
N VAL A 399 5.61 -14.04 -5.08
CA VAL A 399 5.15 -15.35 -5.54
C VAL A 399 4.45 -16.07 -4.39
N TYR A 400 3.17 -16.38 -4.56
CA TYR A 400 2.43 -17.25 -3.66
C TYR A 400 2.42 -18.67 -4.22
N TYR A 401 2.88 -19.66 -3.46
CA TYR A 401 2.96 -21.03 -3.93
C TYR A 401 2.70 -22.05 -2.80
N PRO A 402 2.23 -23.26 -3.14
CA PRO A 402 1.93 -24.30 -2.13
C PRO A 402 3.22 -24.84 -1.51
N THR A 403 3.48 -24.46 -0.26
CA THR A 403 4.76 -24.76 0.37
C THR A 403 4.97 -26.22 0.73
N ASN A 404 3.93 -27.06 0.72
CA ASN A 404 3.99 -28.49 1.02
C ASN A 404 4.42 -29.36 -0.18
N LEU A 405 4.47 -28.80 -1.39
CA LEU A 405 4.95 -29.52 -2.58
C LEU A 405 6.47 -29.74 -2.53
N PRO A 406 6.98 -30.84 -3.13
CA PRO A 406 8.42 -31.06 -3.28
C PRO A 406 9.16 -29.83 -3.81
N ILE A 407 10.34 -29.51 -3.25
CA ILE A 407 11.08 -28.28 -3.57
C ILE A 407 11.41 -28.19 -5.06
N VAL A 408 11.82 -29.30 -5.67
CA VAL A 408 12.10 -29.39 -7.12
C VAL A 408 10.87 -29.07 -7.97
N LEU A 409 9.69 -29.45 -7.50
CA LEU A 409 8.44 -29.21 -8.20
C LEU A 409 8.04 -27.73 -8.08
N ASN A 410 8.09 -27.19 -6.87
CA ASN A 410 7.89 -25.76 -6.63
C ASN A 410 8.83 -24.91 -7.47
N HIS A 411 10.12 -25.26 -7.53
CA HIS A 411 11.10 -24.61 -8.39
C HIS A 411 10.67 -24.61 -9.86
N ALA A 412 10.30 -25.77 -10.43
CA ALA A 412 9.89 -25.86 -11.83
C ALA A 412 8.62 -25.05 -12.13
N MET A 413 7.61 -25.12 -11.25
CA MET A 413 6.35 -24.40 -11.42
C MET A 413 6.52 -22.89 -11.26
N ILE A 414 7.29 -22.43 -10.28
CA ILE A 414 7.60 -21.00 -10.08
C ILE A 414 8.38 -20.47 -11.28
N ARG A 415 9.36 -21.25 -11.77
CA ARG A 415 10.12 -20.90 -12.98
C ARG A 415 9.20 -20.70 -14.17
N LYS A 416 8.23 -21.60 -14.38
CA LYS A 416 7.25 -21.49 -15.46
C LYS A 416 6.35 -20.27 -15.27
N ALA A 417 5.78 -20.08 -14.08
CA ALA A 417 4.90 -18.94 -13.78
C ALA A 417 5.59 -17.59 -14.03
N LEU A 418 6.85 -17.43 -13.58
CA LEU A 418 7.64 -16.23 -13.84
C LEU A 418 7.96 -16.06 -15.34
N THR A 419 8.29 -17.14 -16.05
CA THR A 419 8.55 -17.10 -17.50
C THR A 419 7.32 -16.66 -18.27
N ASP A 420 6.15 -17.25 -17.97
CA ASP A 420 4.88 -16.91 -18.61
C ASP A 420 4.47 -15.47 -18.31
N THR A 421 4.72 -15.00 -17.07
CA THR A 421 4.44 -13.61 -16.66
C THR A 421 5.33 -12.62 -17.39
N LEU A 422 6.65 -12.87 -17.46
CA LEU A 422 7.57 -12.03 -18.22
C LEU A 422 7.22 -12.03 -19.71
N SER A 423 6.90 -13.20 -20.29
CA SER A 423 6.52 -13.31 -21.70
C SER A 423 5.21 -12.58 -22.01
N HIS A 424 4.31 -12.41 -21.03
CA HIS A 424 3.10 -11.63 -21.20
C HIS A 424 3.40 -10.13 -21.29
N PHE A 425 4.22 -9.60 -20.37
CA PHE A 425 4.47 -8.16 -20.24
C PHE A 425 5.59 -7.64 -21.14
N ASP A 426 6.57 -8.48 -21.45
CA ASP A 426 7.67 -8.18 -22.36
C ASP A 426 8.00 -9.42 -23.23
N PRO A 427 7.18 -9.71 -24.25
CA PRO A 427 7.41 -10.81 -25.18
C PRO A 427 8.77 -10.72 -25.90
N SER A 428 9.34 -9.53 -26.00
CA SER A 428 10.63 -9.29 -26.68
C SER A 428 11.84 -9.57 -25.80
N GLY A 429 11.67 -9.54 -24.46
CA GLY A 429 12.75 -9.60 -23.48
C GLY A 429 13.67 -8.38 -23.48
N ALA A 430 13.30 -7.28 -24.14
CA ALA A 430 14.14 -6.10 -24.32
C ALA A 430 13.91 -5.02 -23.26
N ALA A 431 12.84 -5.12 -22.45
CA ALA A 431 12.55 -4.12 -21.43
C ALA A 431 13.60 -4.17 -20.30
N PRO A 432 14.01 -3.01 -19.76
CA PRO A 432 14.84 -2.94 -18.56
C PRO A 432 14.29 -3.79 -17.40
N ALA A 433 12.97 -3.88 -17.26
CA ALA A 433 12.30 -4.71 -16.25
C ALA A 433 12.61 -6.21 -16.35
N SER A 434 12.74 -6.73 -17.57
CA SER A 434 13.08 -8.13 -17.85
C SER A 434 14.58 -8.41 -17.72
N SER A 435 15.38 -7.38 -17.44
CA SER A 435 16.81 -7.44 -17.23
C SER A 435 17.19 -7.15 -15.77
N ASN A 436 18.26 -7.77 -15.29
CA ASN A 436 18.80 -7.53 -13.95
C ASN A 436 17.79 -7.75 -12.82
N LEU A 437 17.04 -8.86 -12.88
CA LEU A 437 16.09 -9.27 -11.86
C LEU A 437 16.82 -9.48 -10.53
N VAL A 438 16.12 -9.16 -9.44
CA VAL A 438 16.57 -9.39 -8.06
C VAL A 438 15.69 -10.47 -7.43
N LEU A 439 16.29 -11.56 -6.99
CA LEU A 439 15.60 -12.58 -6.21
C LEU A 439 15.82 -12.33 -4.71
N VAL A 440 14.75 -12.38 -3.92
CA VAL A 440 14.82 -12.32 -2.45
C VAL A 440 14.08 -13.53 -1.91
N GLY A 441 14.80 -14.41 -1.23
CA GLY A 441 14.23 -15.65 -0.72
C GLY A 441 14.49 -15.81 0.78
N HIS A 442 13.44 -16.16 1.52
CA HIS A 442 13.52 -16.48 2.95
C HIS A 442 13.37 -17.98 3.17
N SER A 443 14.21 -18.56 4.03
CA SER A 443 14.13 -19.97 4.42
C SER A 443 14.06 -20.88 3.18
N MET A 444 13.05 -21.76 3.08
CA MET A 444 12.82 -22.60 1.89
C MET A 444 12.74 -21.81 0.57
N GLY A 445 12.18 -20.60 0.57
CA GLY A 445 12.12 -19.74 -0.61
C GLY A 445 13.51 -19.25 -1.05
N GLY A 446 14.46 -19.13 -0.13
CA GLY A 446 15.88 -18.89 -0.45
C GLY A 446 16.56 -20.08 -1.10
N LEU A 447 16.17 -21.31 -0.75
CA LEU A 447 16.66 -22.50 -1.44
C LEU A 447 16.12 -22.56 -2.86
N ILE A 448 14.83 -22.27 -3.07
CA ILE A 448 14.24 -22.15 -4.42
C ILE A 448 14.95 -21.04 -5.21
N ALA A 449 15.20 -19.87 -4.61
CA ALA A 449 15.95 -18.78 -5.24
C ALA A 449 17.36 -19.23 -5.66
N ARG A 450 18.03 -20.04 -4.83
CA ARG A 450 19.34 -20.60 -5.14
C ARG A 450 19.26 -21.54 -6.35
N LEU A 451 18.28 -22.45 -6.38
CA LEU A 451 18.07 -23.34 -7.54
C LEU A 451 17.80 -22.53 -8.82
N MET A 452 17.05 -21.43 -8.72
CA MET A 452 16.78 -20.54 -9.84
C MET A 452 18.05 -19.92 -10.44
N ILE A 453 19.15 -19.80 -9.70
CA ILE A 453 20.41 -19.22 -10.19
C ILE A 453 21.54 -20.24 -10.37
N SER A 454 21.24 -21.53 -10.19
CA SER A 454 22.19 -22.63 -10.28
C SER A 454 22.03 -23.45 -11.56
N THR A 455 23.05 -24.23 -11.89
CA THR A 455 22.97 -25.28 -12.92
C THR A 455 22.86 -26.64 -12.23
N SER A 456 21.82 -27.40 -12.51
CA SER A 456 21.71 -28.80 -12.06
C SER A 456 22.70 -29.69 -12.82
N ASN A 457 23.28 -30.67 -12.15
CA ASN A 457 24.08 -31.73 -12.77
C ASN A 457 23.28 -33.05 -12.87
N GLU A 458 23.93 -34.14 -13.30
CA GLU A 458 23.29 -35.46 -13.43
C GLU A 458 22.93 -36.10 -12.09
N SER A 459 23.39 -35.56 -10.95
CA SER A 459 23.16 -36.15 -9.62
C SER A 459 21.68 -36.26 -9.27
N LEU A 460 20.83 -35.31 -9.69
CA LEU A 460 19.37 -35.39 -9.44
C LEU A 460 18.70 -36.52 -10.20
N GLU A 461 19.17 -36.81 -11.40
CA GLU A 461 18.65 -37.92 -12.21
C GLU A 461 19.12 -39.27 -11.68
N ASN A 462 20.29 -39.31 -11.05
CA ASN A 462 20.89 -40.51 -10.46
C ASN A 462 20.33 -40.85 -9.06
N ILE A 463 19.86 -39.86 -8.30
CA ILE A 463 19.16 -40.06 -7.02
C ILE A 463 17.76 -40.68 -7.23
N ALA A 464 17.09 -40.34 -8.33
CA ALA A 464 15.74 -40.81 -8.62
C ALA A 464 15.58 -42.35 -8.75
N PRO A 465 16.51 -43.11 -9.38
CA PRO A 465 16.41 -44.57 -9.50
C PRO A 465 16.86 -45.36 -8.26
N GLU A 466 17.92 -44.96 -7.55
CA GLU A 466 18.53 -45.83 -6.52
C GLU A 466 17.77 -45.88 -5.18
N GLU A 467 17.14 -44.78 -4.76
CA GLU A 467 16.46 -44.72 -3.46
C GLU A 467 14.94 -44.72 -3.56
N ARG A 468 14.37 -44.35 -4.72
CA ARG A 468 12.94 -43.97 -4.84
C ARG A 468 12.09 -44.90 -5.70
N LYS A 469 12.65 -46.03 -6.17
CA LYS A 469 11.99 -47.05 -7.02
C LYS A 469 11.31 -46.48 -8.28
N LEU A 470 11.82 -45.37 -8.82
CA LEU A 470 11.30 -44.76 -10.04
C LEU A 470 11.86 -45.48 -11.27
N THR A 471 10.99 -45.78 -12.25
CA THR A 471 11.43 -46.39 -13.52
C THR A 471 12.19 -45.38 -14.37
N ALA A 472 13.09 -45.85 -15.25
CA ALA A 472 13.81 -45.00 -16.19
C ALA A 472 12.88 -44.13 -17.07
N ARG A 473 11.68 -44.62 -17.39
CA ARG A 473 10.66 -43.85 -18.13
C ARG A 473 10.08 -42.70 -17.30
N GLN A 474 9.87 -42.91 -16.00
CA GLN A 474 9.38 -41.88 -15.08
C GLN A 474 10.44 -40.79 -14.84
N ILE A 475 11.70 -41.19 -14.65
CA ILE A 475 12.84 -40.27 -14.53
C ILE A 475 12.98 -39.41 -15.79
N LYS A 476 12.90 -40.03 -16.97
CA LYS A 476 12.92 -39.31 -18.25
C LYS A 476 11.76 -38.33 -18.40
N GLY A 477 10.57 -38.67 -17.90
CA GLY A 477 9.40 -37.77 -17.89
C GLY A 477 9.58 -36.56 -16.96
N MET A 478 10.38 -36.71 -15.90
CA MET A 478 10.72 -35.63 -14.96
C MET A 478 11.97 -34.84 -15.36
N GLY A 479 12.72 -35.30 -16.36
CA GLY A 479 13.96 -34.68 -16.85
C GLY A 479 13.90 -33.15 -17.00
N PRO A 480 12.83 -32.54 -17.55
CA PRO A 480 12.71 -31.09 -17.66
C PRO A 480 12.69 -30.32 -16.31
N MET A 481 12.26 -30.96 -15.22
CA MET A 481 12.28 -30.38 -13.87
C MET A 481 13.63 -30.62 -13.16
N LEU A 482 14.31 -31.73 -13.51
CA LEU A 482 15.58 -32.15 -12.90
C LEU A 482 16.79 -31.52 -13.59
N ARG A 483 16.67 -31.15 -14.88
CA ARG A 483 17.69 -30.45 -15.66
C ARG A 483 17.31 -28.99 -15.86
N PHE A 484 17.97 -28.09 -15.16
CA PHE A 484 17.78 -26.65 -15.27
C PHE A 484 19.10 -25.89 -15.32
N LYS A 485 19.05 -24.74 -15.98
CA LYS A 485 20.09 -23.72 -16.02
C LYS A 485 19.63 -22.48 -15.23
N PRO A 486 20.55 -21.58 -14.87
CA PRO A 486 20.19 -20.32 -14.24
C PRO A 486 19.06 -19.61 -14.99
N PHE A 487 18.11 -19.05 -14.24
CA PHE A 487 17.00 -18.26 -14.77
C PHE A 487 17.59 -17.05 -15.50
N PRO A 488 17.13 -16.78 -16.73
CA PRO A 488 17.72 -15.73 -17.53
C PRO A 488 17.57 -14.38 -16.82
N HIS A 489 18.53 -13.49 -17.05
CA HIS A 489 18.49 -12.09 -16.63
C HIS A 489 18.45 -11.81 -15.11
N VAL A 490 18.61 -12.81 -14.24
CA VAL A 490 18.88 -12.56 -12.81
C VAL A 490 20.28 -12.00 -12.66
N SER A 491 20.42 -10.86 -11.96
CA SER A 491 21.72 -10.26 -11.64
C SER A 491 22.07 -10.35 -10.16
N THR A 492 21.05 -10.45 -9.30
CA THR A 492 21.22 -10.36 -7.86
C THR A 492 20.31 -11.35 -7.13
N SER A 493 20.83 -12.01 -6.10
CA SER A 493 20.05 -12.86 -5.20
C SER A 493 20.35 -12.54 -3.74
N MET A 494 19.34 -12.50 -2.89
CA MET A 494 19.48 -12.31 -1.44
C MET A 494 18.86 -13.50 -0.73
N PHE A 495 19.68 -14.22 0.03
CA PHE A 495 19.27 -15.36 0.83
C PHE A 495 19.12 -14.94 2.28
N ILE A 496 17.95 -15.19 2.87
CA ILE A 496 17.63 -14.77 4.23
C ILE A 496 17.32 -16.01 5.05
N ALA A 497 18.11 -16.28 6.08
CA ALA A 497 17.94 -17.45 6.97
C ALA A 497 17.71 -18.77 6.19
N THR A 498 18.45 -18.96 5.10
CA THR A 498 18.21 -20.04 4.13
C THR A 498 18.96 -21.31 4.50
N PRO A 499 18.32 -22.49 4.59
CA PRO A 499 19.01 -23.75 4.87
C PRO A 499 19.63 -24.35 3.60
N HIS A 500 20.74 -23.80 3.11
CA HIS A 500 21.37 -24.25 1.87
C HIS A 500 21.86 -25.70 1.92
N LYS A 501 22.17 -26.22 3.11
CA LYS A 501 22.63 -27.60 3.36
C LYS A 501 21.62 -28.42 4.17
N GLY A 502 20.38 -27.92 4.31
CA GLY A 502 19.35 -28.52 5.15
C GLY A 502 19.54 -28.24 6.64
N THR A 503 18.65 -28.80 7.44
CA THR A 503 18.66 -28.71 8.91
C THR A 503 18.27 -30.06 9.47
N ALA A 504 18.91 -30.53 10.55
CA ALA A 504 18.49 -31.74 11.25
C ALA A 504 17.00 -31.70 11.65
N ALA A 505 16.16 -32.60 11.12
CA ALA A 505 14.74 -32.67 11.50
C ALA A 505 14.51 -33.48 12.80
N ALA A 506 15.37 -34.46 13.09
CA ALA A 506 15.25 -35.31 14.27
C ALA A 506 15.67 -34.57 15.56
N GLY A 507 14.73 -34.38 16.50
CA GLY A 507 14.98 -33.79 17.83
C GLY A 507 15.05 -32.26 17.89
N SER A 508 14.94 -31.56 16.75
CA SER A 508 15.07 -30.09 16.66
C SER A 508 13.73 -29.34 16.75
N ARG A 509 13.78 -28.00 16.89
CA ARG A 509 12.60 -27.12 16.82
C ARG A 509 11.92 -27.16 15.44
N LEU A 510 12.67 -27.48 14.37
CA LEU A 510 12.13 -27.66 13.03
C LEU A 510 11.17 -28.86 12.98
N GLY A 511 11.56 -30.02 13.54
CA GLY A 511 10.66 -31.20 13.62
C GLY A 511 9.36 -30.93 14.39
N ARG A 512 9.41 -30.12 15.46
CA ARG A 512 8.19 -29.65 16.18
C ARG A 512 7.35 -28.66 15.36
N TRP A 513 8.01 -27.80 14.59
CA TRP A 513 7.35 -26.88 13.66
C TRP A 513 6.72 -27.62 12.46
N ILE A 514 7.02 -28.91 12.26
CA ILE A 514 6.62 -29.74 11.12
C ILE A 514 5.51 -30.77 11.44
N ALA A 515 5.19 -31.01 12.72
CA ALA A 515 4.30 -32.12 13.13
C ALA A 515 2.84 -32.07 12.61
N GLY A 516 2.43 -31.01 11.90
CA GLY A 516 1.08 -30.82 11.34
C GLY A 516 0.92 -30.92 9.81
N PHE A 517 1.99 -31.18 9.04
CA PHE A 517 2.05 -30.82 7.59
C PHE A 517 2.04 -31.98 6.58
N ILE A 518 1.48 -33.15 6.94
CA ILE A 518 1.81 -34.44 6.29
C ILE A 518 1.00 -34.77 5.01
N ARG A 519 -0.01 -33.98 4.59
CA ARG A 519 -0.91 -34.41 3.49
C ARG A 519 -0.83 -33.53 2.24
N LEU A 520 -0.42 -34.14 1.13
CA LEU A 520 -0.54 -33.60 -0.24
C LEU A 520 -1.99 -33.79 -0.74
N PRO A 521 -2.74 -32.72 -1.08
CA PRO A 521 -4.05 -32.87 -1.70
C PRO A 521 -3.92 -33.39 -3.14
N ILE A 522 -4.69 -34.44 -3.47
CA ILE A 522 -4.63 -35.15 -4.75
C ILE A 522 -4.96 -34.25 -5.95
N THR A 523 -5.76 -33.20 -5.74
CA THR A 523 -6.18 -32.23 -6.77
C THR A 523 -5.03 -31.39 -7.32
N VAL A 524 -4.04 -31.06 -6.49
CA VAL A 524 -2.86 -30.28 -6.89
C VAL A 524 -1.98 -31.07 -7.87
N LEU A 525 -1.86 -32.38 -7.66
CA LEU A 525 -1.08 -33.27 -8.53
C LEU A 525 -1.66 -33.41 -9.95
N GLU A 526 -3.00 -33.34 -10.09
CA GLU A 526 -3.67 -33.44 -11.39
C GLU A 526 -3.38 -32.22 -12.27
N GLU A 527 -3.35 -31.02 -11.69
CA GLU A 527 -3.08 -29.79 -12.42
C GLU A 527 -1.58 -29.56 -12.68
N VAL A 528 -0.73 -29.96 -11.74
CA VAL A 528 0.74 -30.00 -11.91
C VAL A 528 1.14 -30.83 -13.14
N ALA A 529 0.54 -32.01 -13.28
CA ALA A 529 0.78 -32.91 -14.39
C ALA A 529 0.47 -32.22 -15.73
N GLU A 530 -0.71 -31.61 -15.87
CA GLU A 530 -1.12 -30.91 -17.09
C GLU A 530 -0.23 -29.68 -17.40
N THR A 531 0.37 -29.04 -16.38
CA THR A 531 1.07 -27.75 -16.53
C THR A 531 2.57 -27.87 -16.85
N VAL A 532 3.26 -28.87 -16.31
CA VAL A 532 4.74 -28.97 -16.42
C VAL A 532 5.19 -30.00 -17.45
N VAL A 533 4.37 -31.01 -17.76
CA VAL A 533 4.69 -32.05 -18.75
C VAL A 533 3.54 -32.16 -19.76
N PRO A 534 3.70 -31.68 -21.01
CA PRO A 534 2.68 -31.89 -22.04
C PRO A 534 2.51 -33.41 -22.30
N ASN A 535 1.27 -33.92 -22.29
CA ASN A 535 0.91 -35.34 -22.45
C ASN A 535 1.28 -36.26 -21.27
N VAL A 536 0.84 -35.93 -20.05
CA VAL A 536 1.03 -36.81 -18.89
C VAL A 536 0.28 -38.14 -19.02
N THR A 537 1.03 -39.23 -18.90
CA THR A 537 0.51 -40.58 -18.69
C THR A 537 0.25 -40.83 -17.20
N ALA A 538 -0.68 -41.72 -16.85
CA ALA A 538 -0.98 -42.10 -15.45
C ALA A 538 0.28 -42.44 -14.62
N ASN A 539 1.34 -42.95 -15.28
CA ASN A 539 2.60 -43.34 -14.66
C ASN A 539 3.41 -42.16 -14.09
N ILE A 540 3.28 -40.93 -14.61
CA ILE A 540 3.99 -39.74 -14.09
C ILE A 540 3.30 -39.21 -12.83
N ARG A 541 1.98 -39.36 -12.73
CA ARG A 541 1.18 -39.00 -11.53
C ARG A 541 1.62 -39.81 -10.31
N GLU A 542 1.80 -41.13 -10.48
CA GLU A 542 2.30 -41.99 -9.41
C GLU A 542 3.74 -41.62 -9.00
N SER A 543 4.57 -41.17 -9.95
CA SER A 543 5.94 -40.71 -9.64
C SER A 543 6.00 -39.44 -8.81
N LEU A 544 5.10 -38.48 -9.06
CA LEU A 544 5.06 -37.23 -8.29
C LEU A 544 4.63 -37.46 -6.84
N GLN A 545 3.85 -38.52 -6.56
CA GLN A 545 3.46 -38.92 -5.20
C GLN A 545 4.60 -39.59 -4.43
N LEU A 546 5.59 -40.16 -5.14
CA LEU A 546 6.78 -40.78 -4.55
C LEU A 546 7.87 -39.76 -4.21
N LEU A 547 7.71 -38.49 -4.58
CA LEU A 547 8.64 -37.44 -4.19
C LEU A 547 8.41 -37.05 -2.72
N PRO A 548 9.50 -36.89 -1.94
CA PRO A 548 9.40 -36.34 -0.60
C PRO A 548 8.74 -34.97 -0.68
N ASN A 549 7.86 -34.69 0.27
CA ASN A 549 7.29 -33.35 0.41
C ASN A 549 8.44 -32.34 0.69
N SER A 550 8.16 -31.04 0.60
CA SER A 550 9.18 -30.00 0.84
C SER A 550 9.89 -30.12 2.18
N ILE A 551 9.21 -30.68 3.17
CA ILE A 551 9.64 -30.77 4.54
C ILE A 551 10.68 -31.86 4.72
N ASP A 552 10.38 -33.06 4.23
CA ASP A 552 11.29 -34.18 4.17
C ASP A 552 12.52 -33.78 3.33
N SER A 553 12.29 -32.99 2.28
CA SER A 553 13.33 -32.39 1.45
C SER A 553 14.08 -31.22 2.09
N LEU A 554 13.92 -30.90 3.38
CA LEU A 554 14.73 -29.89 4.09
C LEU A 554 15.66 -30.52 5.14
N ASP A 555 15.55 -31.83 5.37
CA ASP A 555 16.48 -32.54 6.23
C ASP A 555 17.89 -32.57 5.61
N GLU A 556 18.92 -32.36 6.42
CA GLU A 556 20.32 -32.40 5.98
C GLU A 556 20.76 -33.76 5.41
N LYS A 557 20.01 -34.83 5.75
CA LYS A 557 20.20 -36.19 5.26
C LYS A 557 19.38 -36.47 4.00
N ASP A 558 18.53 -35.53 3.57
CA ASP A 558 17.78 -35.71 2.35
C ASP A 558 18.73 -35.71 1.13
N PRO A 559 18.67 -36.75 0.28
CA PRO A 559 19.51 -36.88 -0.90
C PRO A 559 19.38 -35.70 -1.87
N PHE A 560 18.17 -35.14 -2.00
CA PHE A 560 17.95 -33.98 -2.87
C PHE A 560 18.64 -32.74 -2.32
N ILE A 561 18.61 -32.47 -1.00
CA ILE A 561 19.34 -31.35 -0.40
C ILE A 561 20.84 -31.48 -0.55
N GLN A 562 21.38 -32.68 -0.33
CA GLN A 562 22.82 -32.91 -0.47
C GLN A 562 23.29 -32.67 -1.91
N ALA A 563 22.53 -33.14 -2.90
CA ALA A 563 22.80 -32.83 -4.29
C ALA A 563 22.64 -31.33 -4.58
N ALA A 564 21.54 -30.72 -4.13
CA ALA A 564 21.27 -29.30 -4.34
C ALA A 564 22.38 -28.42 -3.78
N ALA A 565 22.90 -28.72 -2.59
CA ALA A 565 24.01 -28.01 -1.95
C ALA A 565 25.28 -27.98 -2.83
N SER A 566 25.48 -28.97 -3.70
CA SER A 566 26.62 -29.05 -4.61
C SER A 566 26.48 -28.27 -5.93
N PHE A 567 25.27 -27.80 -6.28
CA PHE A 567 25.07 -27.12 -7.56
C PHE A 567 25.81 -25.80 -7.63
N GLU A 568 26.50 -25.61 -8.75
CA GLU A 568 27.23 -24.39 -9.05
C GLU A 568 26.23 -23.23 -9.24
N ILE A 569 26.43 -22.16 -8.48
CA ILE A 569 25.72 -20.88 -8.67
C ILE A 569 26.37 -20.17 -9.85
N SER A 570 25.56 -19.61 -10.75
CA SER A 570 26.03 -18.86 -11.91
C SER A 570 27.03 -17.75 -11.50
N PRO A 571 28.23 -17.68 -12.10
CA PRO A 571 29.21 -16.63 -11.81
C PRO A 571 28.75 -15.23 -12.26
N LYS A 572 27.67 -15.16 -13.06
CA LYS A 572 27.06 -13.90 -13.50
C LYS A 572 26.13 -13.28 -12.45
N VAL A 573 25.79 -14.02 -11.39
CA VAL A 573 24.85 -13.56 -10.36
C VAL A 573 25.62 -13.17 -9.11
N ARG A 574 25.44 -11.93 -8.67
CA ARG A 574 25.96 -11.47 -7.38
C ARG A 574 24.98 -11.87 -6.28
N TYR A 575 25.39 -12.67 -5.31
CA TYR A 575 24.49 -13.09 -4.23
C TYR A 575 24.96 -12.63 -2.85
N HIS A 576 24.00 -12.46 -1.95
CA HIS A 576 24.19 -11.94 -0.60
C HIS A 576 23.50 -12.86 0.39
N SER A 577 24.09 -13.04 1.58
CA SER A 577 23.51 -13.84 2.66
C SER A 577 23.19 -12.97 3.87
N ILE A 578 21.97 -13.10 4.38
CA ILE A 578 21.53 -12.48 5.64
C ILE A 578 21.24 -13.62 6.60
N VAL A 579 22.13 -13.79 7.57
CA VAL A 579 22.08 -14.90 8.52
C VAL A 579 21.56 -14.42 9.85
N ALA A 580 20.62 -15.17 10.42
CA ALA A 580 20.09 -14.89 11.74
C ALA A 580 20.82 -15.70 12.81
N ARG A 581 20.95 -15.10 13.99
CA ARG A 581 21.55 -15.70 15.18
C ARG A 581 20.63 -15.40 16.37
N ALA A 582 20.02 -16.43 16.95
CA ALA A 582 19.09 -16.28 18.06
C ALA A 582 19.80 -15.85 19.36
N ASN A 583 20.99 -16.40 19.63
CA ASN A 583 21.77 -16.10 20.83
C ASN A 583 23.12 -15.46 20.46
N PRO A 584 23.34 -14.16 20.74
CA PRO A 584 24.58 -13.49 20.39
C PRO A 584 25.79 -13.91 21.24
N ALA A 585 25.56 -14.57 22.38
CA ALA A 585 26.62 -15.06 23.26
C ALA A 585 27.29 -16.35 22.76
N GLN A 586 26.65 -17.07 21.83
CA GLN A 586 27.23 -18.28 21.23
C GLN A 586 28.25 -17.93 20.13
N PRO A 587 29.32 -18.73 19.99
CA PRO A 587 30.21 -18.66 18.83
C PRO A 587 29.42 -18.77 17.53
N LEU A 588 29.74 -17.94 16.53
CA LEU A 588 28.98 -17.87 15.27
C LEU A 588 28.89 -19.22 14.55
N ALA A 589 30.00 -19.96 14.50
CA ALA A 589 30.08 -21.27 13.85
C ALA A 589 29.15 -22.33 14.47
N GLU A 590 28.79 -22.18 15.74
CA GLU A 590 27.90 -23.07 16.49
C GLU A 590 26.50 -22.48 16.67
N SER A 591 26.25 -21.28 16.14
CA SER A 591 24.98 -20.58 16.33
C SER A 591 23.92 -21.01 15.32
N ASP A 592 22.67 -20.74 15.67
CA ASP A 592 21.50 -20.93 14.83
C ASP A 592 20.51 -19.76 15.01
N ASP A 593 19.48 -19.72 14.17
CA ASP A 593 18.37 -18.78 14.30
C ASP A 593 17.14 -19.36 15.05
N GLY A 594 17.36 -20.47 15.76
CA GLY A 594 16.35 -21.32 16.36
C GLY A 594 15.84 -22.44 15.45
N ILE A 595 16.16 -22.41 14.16
CA ILE A 595 15.77 -23.42 13.15
C ILE A 595 16.97 -23.81 12.29
N VAL A 596 17.60 -22.85 11.62
CA VAL A 596 18.67 -23.08 10.65
C VAL A 596 20.03 -22.79 11.28
N PRO A 597 20.96 -23.77 11.28
CA PRO A 597 22.34 -23.54 11.72
C PRO A 597 23.08 -22.54 10.83
N TYR A 598 24.00 -21.78 11.42
CA TYR A 598 24.90 -20.89 10.68
C TYR A 598 25.63 -21.63 9.54
N THR A 599 26.14 -22.83 9.80
CA THR A 599 26.88 -23.65 8.81
C THR A 599 26.05 -24.04 7.59
N SER A 600 24.72 -24.10 7.71
CA SER A 600 23.79 -24.36 6.62
C SER A 600 23.39 -23.11 5.86
N SER A 601 23.33 -21.95 6.52
CA SER A 601 22.99 -20.66 5.91
C SER A 601 24.19 -19.90 5.34
N HIS A 602 25.39 -20.22 5.79
CA HIS A 602 26.64 -19.64 5.32
C HIS A 602 27.00 -20.13 3.92
N LEU A 603 27.34 -19.18 3.04
CA LEU A 603 27.93 -19.43 1.72
C LEU A 603 29.25 -18.65 1.59
N PRO A 604 30.39 -19.32 1.34
CA PRO A 604 31.71 -18.69 1.39
C PRO A 604 31.92 -17.63 0.30
N ASP A 605 31.35 -17.83 -0.91
CA ASP A 605 31.55 -16.90 -2.04
C ASP A 605 30.46 -15.82 -2.13
N ALA A 606 29.70 -15.59 -1.04
CA ALA A 606 28.71 -14.52 -0.99
C ALA A 606 29.39 -13.14 -1.09
N ALA A 607 28.83 -12.26 -1.93
CA ALA A 607 29.36 -10.91 -2.11
C ALA A 607 29.24 -10.05 -0.83
N SER A 608 28.28 -10.35 0.03
CA SER A 608 28.30 -9.95 1.44
C SER A 608 27.53 -10.96 2.29
N GLU A 609 27.94 -11.11 3.55
CA GLU A 609 27.20 -11.82 4.59
C GLU A 609 26.93 -10.87 5.76
N LYS A 610 25.66 -10.73 6.15
CA LYS A 610 25.26 -9.93 7.31
C LYS A 610 24.63 -10.83 8.37
N VAL A 611 25.32 -10.97 9.50
CA VAL A 611 24.78 -11.67 10.67
C VAL A 611 23.94 -10.70 11.52
N ILE A 612 22.72 -11.11 11.85
CA ILE A 612 21.74 -10.31 12.60
C ILE A 612 21.28 -11.09 13.82
N THR A 613 21.29 -10.45 14.99
CA THR A 613 20.71 -11.03 16.20
C THR A 613 19.19 -11.06 16.07
N SER A 614 18.63 -12.22 15.74
CA SER A 614 17.21 -12.45 15.51
C SER A 614 16.90 -13.95 15.47
N GLY A 615 15.62 -14.31 15.58
CA GLY A 615 15.16 -15.67 15.27
C GLY A 615 14.95 -15.88 13.77
N HIS A 616 14.40 -17.03 13.40
CA HIS A 616 14.21 -17.44 12.00
C HIS A 616 13.40 -16.45 11.14
N SER A 617 12.44 -15.71 11.71
CA SER A 617 11.66 -14.67 11.00
C SER A 617 12.42 -13.34 10.83
N VAL A 618 13.73 -13.41 10.56
CA VAL A 618 14.63 -12.25 10.50
C VAL A 618 14.29 -11.26 9.39
N GLN A 619 13.63 -11.70 8.32
CA GLN A 619 13.19 -10.84 7.21
C GLN A 619 12.23 -9.72 7.66
N GLN A 620 11.57 -9.89 8.81
CA GLN A 620 10.72 -8.87 9.42
C GLN A 620 11.50 -7.90 10.31
N SER A 621 12.78 -8.15 10.60
CA SER A 621 13.58 -7.28 11.47
C SER A 621 14.03 -6.01 10.74
N ALA A 622 14.07 -4.89 11.45
CA ALA A 622 14.53 -3.61 10.89
C ALA A 622 15.97 -3.73 10.34
N SER A 623 16.85 -4.45 11.02
CA SER A 623 18.23 -4.66 10.59
C SER A 623 18.33 -5.41 9.26
N ALA A 624 17.46 -6.41 9.01
CA ALA A 624 17.45 -7.14 7.74
C ALA A 624 16.90 -6.27 6.61
N ILE A 625 15.83 -5.52 6.89
CA ILE A 625 15.23 -4.60 5.93
C ILE A 625 16.25 -3.54 5.49
N LEU A 626 16.98 -2.93 6.43
CA LEU A 626 18.03 -1.96 6.12
C LEU A 626 19.16 -2.56 5.27
N GLU A 627 19.57 -3.80 5.55
CA GLU A 627 20.58 -4.49 4.74
C GLU A 627 20.08 -4.76 3.32
N ILE A 628 18.82 -5.18 3.16
CA ILE A 628 18.21 -5.40 1.85
C ILE A 628 18.12 -4.08 1.08
N GLN A 629 17.65 -3.00 1.72
CA GLN A 629 17.61 -1.67 1.13
C GLN A 629 19.01 -1.20 0.69
N ARG A 630 20.04 -1.42 1.52
CA ARG A 630 21.45 -1.12 1.15
C ARG A 630 21.84 -1.86 -0.13
N ILE A 631 21.61 -3.17 -0.22
CA ILE A 631 21.94 -3.98 -1.40
C ILE A 631 21.16 -3.50 -2.63
N LEU A 632 19.86 -3.20 -2.48
CA LEU A 632 19.02 -2.69 -3.58
C LEU A 632 19.51 -1.33 -4.08
N ARG A 633 19.87 -0.40 -3.18
CA ARG A 633 20.42 0.91 -3.54
C ARG A 633 21.76 0.81 -4.26
N GLU A 634 22.63 -0.08 -3.80
CA GLU A 634 23.87 -0.36 -4.54
C GLU A 634 23.53 -0.77 -5.97
N GLY A 635 22.53 -1.63 -6.16
CA GLY A 635 22.07 -2.04 -7.48
C GLY A 635 21.58 -0.90 -8.39
N ILE A 636 21.20 0.26 -7.86
CA ILE A 636 20.76 1.43 -8.65
C ILE A 636 21.96 2.18 -9.24
N THR A 637 23.04 2.34 -8.48
CA THR A 637 24.20 3.13 -8.92
C THR A 637 24.93 2.46 -10.09
N PRO A 638 25.11 3.13 -11.24
CA PRO A 638 25.80 2.56 -12.38
C PRO A 638 27.25 2.18 -12.04
N MET A 639 27.69 1.05 -12.59
CA MET A 639 29.00 0.42 -12.31
C MET A 639 30.22 1.30 -12.63
N ILE A 640 30.05 2.43 -13.32
CA ILE A 640 31.13 3.30 -13.81
C ILE A 640 31.73 4.17 -12.67
N GLU A 641 30.93 4.62 -11.69
CA GLU A 641 31.44 5.48 -10.60
C GLU A 641 32.22 4.70 -9.52
N ARG A 642 32.01 3.38 -9.43
CA ARG A 642 32.63 2.53 -8.40
C ARG A 642 34.14 2.32 -8.55
N LYS A 643 34.72 2.67 -9.71
CA LYS A 643 36.17 2.65 -9.93
C LYS A 643 36.88 3.93 -9.47
N SER A 644 36.15 5.01 -9.15
CA SER A 644 36.77 6.28 -8.70
C SER A 644 36.84 6.44 -7.18
N MET A 645 36.23 5.52 -6.42
CA MET A 645 36.18 5.53 -4.94
C MET A 645 36.92 4.34 -4.29
N ARG A 646 37.83 3.68 -5.00
CA ARG A 646 38.76 2.71 -4.41
C ARG A 646 40.20 3.18 -4.55
#